data_AF-A0A1W2TVY7-F1
#
_entry.id   AF-A0A1W2TVY7-F1
#
_cell.length_a   1.000
_cell.length_b   1.000
_cell.length_c   1.000
_cell.angle_alpha   90.00
_cell.angle_beta   90.00
_cell.angle_gamma   90.00
#
_symmetry.space_group_name_H-M   'P 1'
#
loop_
_entity.id
_entity.type
_entity.pdbx_description
1 polymer ?
#
loop_
_entity_poly.entity_id
_entity_poly.type
_entity_poly.pdbx_seq_one_letter_code
_entity_poly.pdbx_strand_id
1 'polypeptide(L)'
;MKFSHSIQFNAVPDWSSHYIAYSNLKKLIYQLEKAAHHPGVSDLETRPLLPDEDPDVVFSRSLDVELEKISSFFVVKEKELRDDVDGLLRDLDPLDEVGGSGQYGAHRSTLSHGTGPVKRTSGPRSSRSAHSMQSTDDGIEDSDDDDDDDGEETSALNRLRRRSTSSVHGRRRRGASFRGAPTDTSASTELTKSMRRHSMGFDDYAETAELFSDGIMLKRRIVGLYVQLCELKSYIQLNKTGFNKILKKFDKILDKQLRPKYMANTVDSSYPFLRETMSQLEESIRRMEEAYANIVTQGDEALAKKALRSHLREHVVWERNTVWRDLIGMERRAEAASLGKSLLGVANDNTSVRLQGDDAPVISMKVIATPFGRLTCPTWLFGSTMLTILGIIAVFLVFLMVPILEKPEQQACLAMLVFVSLLWATEAIPLFVTSLLIPFLCVVLRVVRSEAEPYRRLNSKEATNYIFSAMWTPVIMLLLGGFTVAAALSKCRIDKRIATFILSKAGTRPRTVLVANMFVAAFASMLVSNVAAPVLCFSIIEPMLRNLPYDSNMSKAVIMGIALASNIGGMLSPIASPQNVVALGIMEPPPTWGQWLFIVIPVGVVSLLLIWILLLVSFRPGKGTTIVPIRSVRERFTGLQWFVSVVCVATIGLWCASHTLESTFGHMGVIAVLPMVIFFGTGILTKEDFNNFPWTIIILAAGGLSLGKAVESSGLLHTAAGKITAEVHNLDLYVVLLIFSGLALVIATFISHTVAALILLPLVYDVGKAMEQPHPNLLVMTTTLMCSAAMGLPTSGFPNMTAIMKEDATGERYLSVKHFISRGIPSSILSLVVVVTIGYGAMRVSGM
;
A
#
# COMPACT_ATOMS: atom_id res chain seq x y z
N MET A 1 -1.90 -6.59 -21.73
CA MET A 1 -0.88 -5.53 -21.88
C MET A 1 -0.43 -5.42 -23.33
N LYS A 2 -0.27 -4.19 -23.86
CA LYS A 2 0.43 -3.94 -25.13
C LYS A 2 1.89 -4.34 -24.94
N PHE A 3 2.44 -5.21 -25.78
CA PHE A 3 3.78 -5.78 -25.59
C PHE A 3 4.91 -4.72 -25.54
N SER A 4 4.74 -3.55 -26.17
CA SER A 4 5.67 -2.42 -26.05
C SER A 4 5.88 -1.98 -24.60
N HIS A 5 4.79 -1.88 -23.84
CA HIS A 5 4.85 -1.56 -22.41
C HIS A 5 5.51 -2.70 -21.62
N SER A 6 5.23 -3.96 -22.00
CA SER A 6 5.88 -5.12 -21.38
C SER A 6 7.40 -5.12 -21.55
N ILE A 7 7.94 -4.58 -22.64
CA ILE A 7 9.40 -4.41 -22.80
C ILE A 7 9.89 -3.30 -21.88
N GLN A 8 9.24 -2.13 -21.88
CA GLN A 8 9.62 -1.01 -21.01
C GLN A 8 9.63 -1.37 -19.51
N PHE A 9 8.73 -2.26 -19.08
CA PHE A 9 8.65 -2.68 -17.67
C PHE A 9 9.64 -3.78 -17.27
N ASN A 10 10.06 -4.61 -18.22
CA ASN A 10 10.94 -5.75 -17.93
C ASN A 10 12.37 -5.55 -18.47
N ALA A 11 12.64 -4.42 -19.12
CA ALA A 11 13.96 -4.02 -19.52
C ALA A 11 14.75 -3.53 -18.31
N VAL A 12 16.02 -3.92 -18.25
CA VAL A 12 16.98 -3.29 -17.34
C VAL A 12 17.13 -1.82 -17.79
N PRO A 13 16.98 -0.81 -16.90
CA PRO A 13 16.99 0.60 -17.29
C PRO A 13 18.24 0.98 -18.10
N ASP A 14 19.40 0.51 -17.66
CA ASP A 14 20.70 0.75 -18.28
C ASP A 14 20.83 0.11 -19.67
N TRP A 15 20.05 -0.93 -19.97
CA TRP A 15 20.10 -1.66 -21.24
C TRP A 15 18.91 -1.32 -22.16
N SER A 16 18.04 -0.41 -21.74
CA SER A 16 16.77 -0.10 -22.41
C SER A 16 16.93 0.25 -23.91
N SER A 17 18.01 0.96 -24.27
CA SER A 17 18.37 1.32 -25.65
C SER A 17 18.76 0.12 -26.53
N HIS A 18 19.21 -0.97 -25.90
CA HIS A 18 19.67 -2.19 -26.57
C HIS A 18 18.56 -3.23 -26.72
N TYR A 19 17.36 -3.00 -26.21
CA TYR A 19 16.20 -3.86 -26.50
C TYR A 19 15.62 -3.56 -27.90
N ILE A 20 14.85 -4.52 -28.41
CA ILE A 20 14.13 -4.36 -29.68
C ILE A 20 13.21 -3.13 -29.64
N ALA A 21 13.35 -2.24 -30.62
CA ALA A 21 12.57 -1.01 -30.77
C ALA A 21 11.15 -1.30 -31.29
N TYR A 22 10.37 -2.06 -30.52
CA TYR A 22 9.07 -2.62 -30.93
C TYR A 22 8.05 -1.55 -31.36
N SER A 23 8.08 -0.35 -30.75
CA SER A 23 7.23 0.78 -31.15
C SER A 23 7.57 1.33 -32.53
N ASN A 24 8.86 1.42 -32.86
CA ASN A 24 9.34 1.96 -34.13
C ASN A 24 9.06 0.97 -35.27
N LEU A 25 9.36 -0.32 -35.04
CA LEU A 25 9.00 -1.38 -35.98
C LEU A 25 7.48 -1.45 -36.19
N LYS A 26 6.69 -1.27 -35.13
CA LYS A 26 5.24 -1.20 -35.26
C LYS A 26 4.80 -0.02 -36.14
N LYS A 27 5.38 1.16 -35.98
CA LYS A 27 5.10 2.33 -36.84
C LYS A 27 5.46 2.05 -38.30
N LEU A 28 6.60 1.40 -38.53
CA LEU A 28 7.04 1.00 -39.87
C LEU A 28 6.04 0.05 -40.55
N ILE A 29 5.48 -0.93 -39.80
CA ILE A 29 4.46 -1.83 -40.35
C ILE A 29 3.23 -1.06 -40.85
N TYR A 30 2.73 -0.08 -40.08
CA TYR A 30 1.58 0.74 -40.51
C TYR A 30 1.91 1.67 -41.69
N GLN A 31 3.15 2.16 -41.78
CA GLN A 31 3.60 2.95 -42.93
C GLN A 31 3.63 2.08 -44.20
N LEU A 32 4.14 0.85 -44.11
CA LEU A 32 4.16 -0.10 -45.21
C LEU A 32 2.74 -0.55 -45.61
N GLU A 33 1.83 -0.74 -44.65
CA GLU A 33 0.41 -1.01 -44.92
C GLU A 33 -0.25 0.13 -45.70
N LYS A 34 -0.03 1.39 -45.27
CA LYS A 34 -0.56 2.58 -45.92
C LYS A 34 -0.03 2.72 -47.36
N ALA A 35 1.26 2.43 -47.56
CA ALA A 35 1.88 2.42 -48.88
C ALA A 35 1.35 1.31 -49.79
N ALA A 36 1.05 0.12 -49.24
CA ALA A 36 0.52 -1.01 -50.00
C ALA A 36 -0.95 -0.85 -50.40
N HIS A 37 -1.78 -0.19 -49.58
CA HIS A 37 -3.24 -0.05 -49.82
C HIS A 37 -3.65 1.23 -50.56
N HIS A 38 -2.75 2.22 -50.74
CA HIS A 38 -3.02 3.45 -51.50
C HIS A 38 -2.00 3.66 -52.64
N PRO A 39 -2.08 2.91 -53.75
CA PRO A 39 -1.13 3.07 -54.86
C PRO A 39 -1.36 4.33 -55.72
N GLY A 40 -2.45 5.10 -55.50
CA GLY A 40 -2.96 6.00 -56.55
C GLY A 40 -3.59 7.34 -56.17
N VAL A 41 -3.64 7.78 -54.90
CA VAL A 41 -4.23 9.10 -54.57
C VAL A 41 -3.47 9.77 -53.41
N SER A 42 -2.32 10.35 -53.73
CA SER A 42 -1.66 11.38 -52.91
C SER A 42 -0.68 12.13 -53.80
N ASP A 43 -0.72 13.46 -53.73
CA ASP A 43 0.06 14.39 -54.52
C ASP A 43 1.52 13.96 -54.75
N LEU A 44 2.00 14.23 -55.97
CA LEU A 44 3.37 14.01 -56.45
C LEU A 44 4.48 14.58 -55.54
N GLU A 45 4.16 15.39 -54.52
CA GLU A 45 5.10 16.03 -53.60
C GLU A 45 5.28 15.33 -52.23
N THR A 46 4.48 14.31 -51.88
CA THR A 46 4.56 13.63 -50.57
C THR A 46 5.00 12.17 -50.63
N ARG A 47 5.39 11.66 -51.80
CA ARG A 47 5.95 10.32 -51.94
C ARG A 47 7.22 10.24 -51.06
N PRO A 48 7.24 9.46 -49.97
CA PRO A 48 8.49 9.19 -49.28
C PRO A 48 9.41 8.57 -50.31
N LEU A 49 10.67 9.01 -50.37
CA LEU A 49 11.74 8.47 -51.22
C LEU A 49 12.10 7.02 -50.82
N LEU A 50 11.11 6.16 -50.63
CA LEU A 50 11.32 4.73 -50.61
C LEU A 50 11.31 4.30 -52.07
N PRO A 51 12.41 3.70 -52.56
CA PRO A 51 12.41 3.05 -53.86
C PRO A 51 11.29 2.00 -53.89
N ASP A 52 10.92 1.57 -55.09
CA ASP A 52 9.94 0.52 -55.41
C ASP A 52 10.39 -0.86 -54.86
N GLU A 53 10.83 -0.91 -53.60
CA GLU A 53 11.36 -2.05 -52.88
C GLU A 53 10.21 -2.78 -52.19
N ASP A 54 10.22 -4.10 -52.31
CA ASP A 54 9.24 -4.97 -51.65
C ASP A 54 9.19 -4.67 -50.14
N PRO A 55 7.99 -4.55 -49.54
CA PRO A 55 7.84 -4.24 -48.11
C PRO A 55 8.49 -5.29 -47.20
N ASP A 56 8.74 -6.49 -47.72
CA ASP A 56 9.45 -7.57 -47.02
C ASP A 56 10.93 -7.25 -46.85
N VAL A 57 11.55 -6.66 -47.88
CA VAL A 57 12.97 -6.30 -47.89
C VAL A 57 13.24 -5.10 -47.00
N VAL A 58 12.35 -4.10 -47.05
CA VAL A 58 12.43 -2.91 -46.18
C VAL A 58 12.28 -3.30 -44.71
N PHE A 59 11.31 -4.17 -44.41
CA PHE A 59 11.08 -4.64 -43.05
C PHE A 59 12.21 -5.57 -42.56
N SER A 60 12.70 -6.49 -43.39
CA SER A 60 13.81 -7.37 -43.02
C SER A 60 15.08 -6.57 -42.73
N ARG A 61 15.43 -5.57 -43.56
CA ARG A 61 16.59 -4.70 -43.32
C ARG A 61 16.49 -3.99 -41.96
N SER A 62 15.29 -3.51 -41.58
CA SER A 62 15.09 -2.89 -40.27
C SER A 62 15.19 -3.89 -39.10
N LEU A 63 14.80 -5.14 -39.31
CA LEU A 63 14.94 -6.21 -38.32
C LEU A 63 16.41 -6.65 -38.18
N ASP A 64 17.17 -6.68 -39.27
CA ASP A 64 18.59 -7.04 -39.26
C ASP A 64 19.40 -6.03 -38.45
N VAL A 65 19.12 -4.73 -38.61
CA VAL A 65 19.74 -3.66 -37.79
C VAL A 65 19.44 -3.85 -36.30
N GLU A 66 18.20 -4.18 -35.97
CA GLU A 66 17.82 -4.45 -34.57
C GLU A 66 18.47 -5.73 -34.03
N LEU A 67 18.62 -6.76 -34.86
CA LEU A 67 19.27 -8.02 -34.50
C LEU A 67 20.77 -7.83 -34.28
N GLU A 68 21.45 -7.05 -35.12
CA GLU A 68 22.87 -6.72 -34.98
C GLU A 68 23.13 -5.91 -33.70
N LYS A 69 22.27 -4.91 -33.41
CA LYS A 69 22.31 -4.14 -32.17
C LYS A 69 22.20 -5.03 -30.92
N ILE A 70 21.26 -5.98 -30.93
CA ILE A 70 21.05 -6.91 -29.81
C ILE A 70 22.22 -7.89 -29.67
N SER A 71 22.72 -8.40 -30.80
CA SER A 71 23.80 -9.39 -30.83
C SER A 71 25.14 -8.80 -30.41
N SER A 72 25.48 -7.61 -30.90
CA SER A 72 26.72 -6.90 -30.52
C SER A 72 26.75 -6.56 -29.04
N PHE A 73 25.63 -6.07 -28.49
CA PHE A 73 25.52 -5.80 -27.06
C PHE A 73 25.66 -7.08 -26.22
N PHE A 74 24.97 -8.16 -26.63
CA PHE A 74 25.01 -9.43 -25.93
C PHE A 74 26.44 -9.99 -25.83
N VAL A 75 27.18 -10.03 -26.93
CA VAL A 75 28.56 -10.58 -26.96
C VAL A 75 29.49 -9.81 -26.02
N VAL A 76 29.39 -8.48 -26.01
CA VAL A 76 30.19 -7.64 -25.12
C VAL A 76 29.84 -7.91 -23.65
N LYS A 77 28.55 -8.00 -23.33
CA LYS A 77 28.07 -8.23 -21.96
C LYS A 77 28.33 -9.63 -21.45
N GLU A 78 28.15 -10.64 -22.28
CA GLU A 78 28.48 -12.02 -21.93
C GLU A 78 29.97 -12.15 -21.61
N LYS A 79 30.85 -11.55 -22.42
CA LYS A 79 32.29 -11.55 -22.17
C LYS A 79 32.64 -10.85 -20.86
N GLU A 80 32.11 -9.65 -20.61
CA GLU A 80 32.31 -8.91 -19.35
C GLU A 80 31.91 -9.77 -18.14
N LEU A 81 30.70 -10.34 -18.15
CA LEU A 81 30.20 -11.14 -17.04
C LEU A 81 30.95 -12.45 -16.86
N ARG A 82 31.39 -13.08 -17.96
CA ARG A 82 32.18 -14.31 -17.90
C ARG A 82 33.56 -14.07 -17.29
N ASP A 83 34.24 -13.00 -17.69
CA ASP A 83 35.52 -12.60 -17.13
C ASP A 83 35.38 -12.31 -15.61
N ASP A 84 34.28 -11.67 -15.19
CA ASP A 84 33.99 -11.39 -13.78
C ASP A 84 33.67 -12.65 -12.97
N VAL A 85 32.93 -13.60 -13.55
CA VAL A 85 32.65 -14.91 -12.94
C VAL A 85 33.93 -15.72 -12.77
N ASP A 86 34.76 -15.81 -13.81
CA ASP A 86 36.03 -16.54 -13.76
C ASP A 86 37.00 -15.88 -12.76
N GLY A 87 37.00 -14.54 -12.67
CA GLY A 87 37.75 -13.80 -11.66
C GLY A 87 37.27 -14.11 -10.23
N LEU A 88 35.96 -14.14 -10.00
CA LEU A 88 35.39 -14.47 -8.69
C LEU A 88 35.68 -15.92 -8.28
N LEU A 89 35.59 -16.88 -9.20
CA LEU A 89 35.89 -18.28 -8.90
C LEU A 89 37.36 -18.48 -8.53
N ARG A 90 38.29 -17.77 -9.19
CA ARG A 90 39.72 -17.78 -8.81
C ARG A 90 39.99 -17.20 -7.43
N ASP A 91 39.17 -16.24 -6.98
CA ASP A 91 39.29 -15.67 -5.64
C ASP A 91 38.73 -16.62 -4.55
N LEU A 92 37.99 -17.66 -4.94
CA LEU A 92 37.40 -18.67 -4.04
C LEU A 92 38.29 -19.91 -3.86
N ASP A 93 39.03 -20.33 -4.90
CA ASP A 93 39.95 -21.47 -4.84
C ASP A 93 40.98 -21.43 -3.67
N PRO A 94 41.56 -20.27 -3.28
CA PRO A 94 42.52 -20.19 -2.16
C PRO A 94 41.89 -20.43 -0.78
N LEU A 95 40.56 -20.29 -0.64
CA LEU A 95 39.86 -20.47 0.63
C LEU A 95 39.53 -21.95 0.90
N ASP A 96 39.37 -22.76 -0.15
CA ASP A 96 39.16 -24.20 -0.04
C ASP A 96 40.46 -24.95 0.34
N GLU A 97 41.64 -24.47 -0.08
CA GLU A 97 42.92 -25.10 0.30
C GLU A 97 43.35 -24.84 1.76
N VAL A 98 42.95 -23.70 2.35
CA VAL A 98 43.27 -23.37 3.76
C VAL A 98 42.30 -24.05 4.74
N GLY A 99 41.13 -24.52 4.29
CA GLY A 99 40.14 -25.24 5.09
C GLY A 99 40.44 -26.72 5.35
N GLY A 100 41.50 -27.27 4.75
CA GLY A 100 41.79 -28.71 4.75
C GLY A 100 42.43 -29.31 6.01
N SER A 101 42.78 -28.51 7.03
CA SER A 101 43.35 -29.08 8.26
C SER A 101 43.03 -28.25 9.50
N GLY A 102 42.39 -28.88 10.48
CA GLY A 102 42.31 -28.34 11.85
C GLY A 102 40.89 -28.20 12.39
N GLN A 103 40.36 -29.32 12.85
CA GLN A 103 39.31 -29.43 13.85
C GLN A 103 39.53 -28.41 15.00
N TYR A 104 38.67 -27.39 15.12
CA TYR A 104 38.50 -26.65 16.38
C TYR A 104 37.03 -26.53 16.73
N GLY A 105 36.62 -27.49 17.57
CA GLY A 105 35.40 -27.41 18.35
C GLY A 105 35.41 -26.22 19.30
N ALA A 106 34.21 -25.78 19.61
CA ALA A 106 33.92 -24.80 20.63
C ALA A 106 34.62 -25.14 21.95
N HIS A 107 35.56 -24.30 22.38
CA HIS A 107 35.87 -24.17 23.80
C HIS A 107 36.03 -22.71 24.21
N ARG A 108 34.98 -22.27 24.91
CA ARG A 108 34.88 -21.12 25.80
C ARG A 108 36.03 -21.15 26.80
N SER A 109 36.84 -20.08 26.88
CA SER A 109 37.67 -19.83 28.06
C SER A 109 37.73 -18.34 28.40
N THR A 110 37.56 -18.13 29.69
CA THR A 110 37.41 -16.88 30.43
C THR A 110 38.75 -16.14 30.55
N LEU A 111 38.71 -14.82 30.34
CA LEU A 111 39.82 -13.91 30.63
C LEU A 111 40.16 -13.93 32.13
N SER A 112 41.40 -14.27 32.46
CA SER A 112 42.01 -14.01 33.76
C SER A 112 43.14 -13.01 33.59
N HIS A 113 43.08 -11.93 34.38
CA HIS A 113 44.09 -10.88 34.49
C HIS A 113 45.44 -11.45 34.95
N GLY A 114 46.52 -11.07 34.26
CA GLY A 114 47.90 -11.30 34.67
C GLY A 114 48.81 -10.18 34.21
N THR A 115 49.27 -9.39 35.17
CA THR A 115 50.20 -8.25 35.08
C THR A 115 51.63 -8.68 34.75
N GLY A 116 52.34 -7.95 33.87
CA GLY A 116 53.81 -8.01 33.75
C GLY A 116 54.37 -7.22 32.55
N PRO A 117 55.60 -6.65 32.61
CA PRO A 117 55.84 -5.30 32.09
C PRO A 117 56.74 -5.20 30.84
N VAL A 118 56.48 -4.13 30.08
CA VAL A 118 57.42 -3.20 29.40
C VAL A 118 58.64 -3.79 28.69
N LYS A 119 58.74 -3.52 27.37
CA LYS A 119 59.98 -2.98 26.76
C LYS A 119 59.67 -2.16 25.51
N ARG A 120 59.92 -0.85 25.64
CA ARG A 120 60.03 0.12 24.54
C ARG A 120 61.38 -0.07 23.85
N THR A 121 61.39 -0.07 22.52
CA THR A 121 62.56 0.31 21.73
C THR A 121 62.14 1.27 20.63
N SER A 122 62.70 2.47 20.73
CA SER A 122 62.58 3.63 19.85
C SER A 122 63.58 3.57 18.70
N GLY A 123 63.18 4.04 17.51
CA GLY A 123 64.07 4.41 16.41
C GLY A 123 63.28 5.07 15.25
N PRO A 124 63.82 6.11 14.58
CA PRO A 124 63.03 7.29 14.22
C PRO A 124 62.59 7.33 12.74
N ARG A 125 61.43 7.95 12.48
CA ARG A 125 60.97 8.34 11.13
C ARG A 125 61.14 9.84 10.93
N SER A 126 61.80 10.18 9.81
CA SER A 126 62.07 11.55 9.37
C SER A 126 60.81 12.23 8.83
N SER A 127 60.65 13.50 9.23
CA SER A 127 59.70 14.46 8.72
C SER A 127 60.04 14.96 7.32
N ARG A 128 59.05 15.07 6.43
CA ARG A 128 59.05 16.05 5.34
C ARG A 128 57.62 16.56 5.10
N SER A 129 57.44 17.85 5.38
CA SER A 129 56.37 18.75 4.93
C SER A 129 56.55 19.07 3.42
N ALA A 130 55.66 19.66 2.62
CA ALA A 130 54.50 20.54 2.85
C ALA A 130 53.69 20.68 1.52
N HIS A 131 52.58 21.41 1.63
CA HIS A 131 51.87 22.22 0.62
C HIS A 131 50.56 21.70 0.01
N SER A 132 49.48 22.13 0.66
CA SER A 132 48.14 22.29 0.10
C SER A 132 48.04 23.63 -0.66
N MET A 133 47.50 23.59 -1.87
CA MET A 133 46.94 24.77 -2.55
C MET A 133 45.41 24.71 -2.51
N GLN A 134 44.84 25.88 -2.29
CA GLN A 134 43.44 26.19 -2.07
C GLN A 134 42.95 26.94 -3.32
N SER A 135 41.82 26.54 -3.90
CA SER A 135 41.06 27.41 -4.81
C SER A 135 39.56 27.13 -4.71
N THR A 136 38.87 28.22 -4.40
CA THR A 136 37.44 28.51 -4.46
C THR A 136 36.87 28.39 -5.87
N ASP A 137 35.59 28.04 -6.00
CA ASP A 137 34.75 28.54 -7.10
C ASP A 137 33.28 28.63 -6.66
N ASP A 138 32.69 29.79 -6.92
CA ASP A 138 31.31 30.20 -6.69
C ASP A 138 30.47 29.95 -7.97
N GLY A 139 29.15 29.89 -7.81
CA GLY A 139 28.20 29.49 -8.84
C GLY A 139 27.89 30.50 -9.94
N ILE A 140 27.10 30.03 -10.92
CA ILE A 140 26.37 30.82 -11.91
C ILE A 140 24.98 30.18 -12.14
N GLU A 141 23.96 30.94 -11.72
CA GLU A 141 22.56 31.02 -12.19
C GLU A 141 22.54 31.55 -13.66
N ASP A 142 21.62 31.32 -14.59
CA ASP A 142 20.14 31.31 -14.60
C ASP A 142 19.70 30.99 -16.05
N SER A 143 18.45 30.57 -16.26
CA SER A 143 17.41 31.33 -17.01
C SER A 143 16.43 30.44 -17.78
N ASP A 144 15.16 30.76 -17.54
CA ASP A 144 13.90 30.15 -17.96
C ASP A 144 13.40 30.56 -19.37
N ASP A 145 12.32 29.90 -19.82
CA ASP A 145 11.07 30.43 -20.43
C ASP A 145 10.36 29.26 -21.20
N ASP A 146 9.18 28.77 -20.77
CA ASP A 146 7.78 29.19 -21.11
C ASP A 146 7.46 29.00 -22.62
N ASP A 147 6.34 28.45 -23.15
CA ASP A 147 4.95 28.19 -22.72
C ASP A 147 4.23 27.30 -23.80
N ASP A 148 3.03 26.77 -23.46
CA ASP A 148 1.86 26.42 -24.31
C ASP A 148 1.96 25.41 -25.49
N ASP A 149 0.93 24.74 -26.01
CA ASP A 149 -0.39 24.19 -25.62
C ASP A 149 -0.85 23.34 -26.85
N ASP A 150 -1.83 22.45 -26.65
CA ASP A 150 -2.76 21.82 -27.62
C ASP A 150 -2.43 21.52 -29.11
N GLY A 151 -2.85 20.31 -29.53
CA GLY A 151 -3.77 20.16 -30.67
C GLY A 151 -3.22 20.03 -32.10
N GLU A 152 -3.40 18.84 -32.67
CA GLU A 152 -3.90 18.55 -34.03
C GLU A 152 -3.32 19.19 -35.33
N GLU A 153 -3.27 18.32 -36.35
CA GLU A 153 -3.44 18.57 -37.80
C GLU A 153 -2.33 19.19 -38.69
N THR A 154 -1.89 18.33 -39.61
CA THR A 154 -1.72 18.55 -41.07
C THR A 154 -0.78 19.62 -41.66
N SER A 155 0.11 19.11 -42.51
CA SER A 155 0.47 19.58 -43.87
C SER A 155 1.09 20.97 -44.14
N ALA A 156 2.09 20.91 -45.02
CA ALA A 156 2.42 21.84 -46.11
C ALA A 156 3.38 23.03 -45.86
N LEU A 157 4.59 22.84 -46.39
CA LEU A 157 5.28 23.63 -47.44
C LEU A 157 5.68 25.10 -47.23
N ASN A 158 6.97 25.32 -47.50
CA ASN A 158 7.61 26.39 -48.28
C ASN A 158 7.22 27.86 -48.02
N ARG A 159 8.19 28.70 -47.63
CA ARG A 159 9.01 29.54 -48.54
C ARG A 159 9.88 30.55 -47.79
N LEU A 160 11.15 30.58 -48.19
CA LEU A 160 11.97 31.76 -48.54
C LEU A 160 11.65 33.15 -47.93
N ARG A 161 12.73 33.70 -47.32
CA ARG A 161 13.34 35.01 -47.68
C ARG A 161 12.51 36.26 -47.36
N ARG A 162 12.97 37.07 -46.38
CA ARG A 162 13.70 38.33 -46.63
C ARG A 162 14.06 39.08 -45.34
N ARG A 163 15.34 39.49 -45.29
CA ARG A 163 15.89 40.74 -44.72
C ARG A 163 14.89 41.90 -44.59
N SER A 164 14.93 42.60 -43.46
CA SER A 164 15.03 44.07 -43.32
C SER A 164 15.09 44.41 -41.82
N THR A 165 16.24 44.81 -41.29
CA THR A 165 16.77 46.19 -41.18
C THR A 165 16.17 47.03 -40.05
N SER A 166 17.09 47.75 -39.39
CA SER A 166 16.89 48.92 -38.51
C SER A 166 16.45 48.58 -37.07
N SER A 167 16.96 49.21 -36.01
CA SER A 167 17.83 50.37 -35.91
C SER A 167 18.26 50.59 -34.45
N VAL A 168 19.58 50.80 -34.27
CA VAL A 168 20.19 51.94 -33.57
C VAL A 168 20.14 52.01 -32.02
N HIS A 169 21.31 52.41 -31.51
CA HIS A 169 21.70 52.87 -30.16
C HIS A 169 22.30 51.78 -29.26
N GLY A 170 23.60 51.74 -28.93
CA GLY A 170 24.68 52.70 -29.11
C GLY A 170 25.34 53.01 -27.76
N ARG A 171 26.47 52.36 -27.44
CA ARG A 171 27.64 52.87 -26.68
C ARG A 171 28.59 51.70 -26.39
N ARG A 172 29.69 51.55 -27.12
CA ARG A 172 31.05 52.08 -26.82
C ARG A 172 31.64 51.62 -25.47
N ARG A 173 32.56 50.64 -25.54
CA ARG A 173 34.03 50.80 -25.39
C ARG A 173 34.70 49.45 -25.73
N ARG A 174 35.55 49.42 -26.78
CA ARG A 174 37.03 49.34 -26.72
C ARG A 174 37.51 48.15 -25.88
N GLY A 175 38.25 47.16 -26.38
CA GLY A 175 39.04 47.05 -27.60
C GLY A 175 40.31 46.24 -27.30
N ALA A 176 40.97 45.78 -28.37
CA ALA A 176 42.21 44.98 -28.44
C ALA A 176 41.99 43.46 -28.33
N SER A 177 41.90 42.69 -29.42
CA SER A 177 42.78 42.48 -30.60
C SER A 177 43.92 41.49 -30.37
N PHE A 178 44.10 40.64 -31.39
CA PHE A 178 45.28 39.84 -31.75
C PHE A 178 45.47 38.52 -30.99
N ARG A 179 45.80 37.38 -31.62
CA ARG A 179 46.29 37.08 -32.99
C ARG A 179 46.17 35.54 -33.20
N GLY A 180 45.61 35.08 -34.33
CA GLY A 180 46.22 34.19 -35.34
C GLY A 180 46.90 32.91 -34.79
N ALA A 181 46.33 31.70 -34.95
CA ALA A 181 46.45 30.78 -36.11
C ALA A 181 47.90 30.26 -36.35
N PRO A 182 48.16 29.05 -36.91
CA PRO A 182 47.24 28.16 -37.66
C PRO A 182 47.40 26.62 -37.40
N THR A 183 46.48 25.84 -38.01
CA THR A 183 46.61 24.50 -38.64
C THR A 183 47.61 23.45 -38.11
N ASP A 184 47.15 22.23 -37.79
CA ASP A 184 47.20 21.13 -38.76
C ASP A 184 46.46 19.86 -38.33
N THR A 185 46.07 19.12 -39.36
CA THR A 185 45.32 17.87 -39.42
C THR A 185 46.09 16.65 -38.91
N SER A 186 45.47 15.79 -38.10
CA SER A 186 45.59 14.33 -38.23
C SER A 186 44.54 13.59 -37.40
N ALA A 187 43.80 12.73 -38.07
CA ALA A 187 42.87 11.77 -37.48
C ALA A 187 43.63 10.74 -36.63
N SER A 188 43.08 10.37 -35.47
CA SER A 188 43.34 9.11 -34.79
C SER A 188 42.18 8.78 -33.85
N THR A 189 41.55 7.66 -34.13
CA THR A 189 40.54 6.98 -33.32
C THR A 189 41.13 6.50 -32.01
N GLU A 190 40.65 7.02 -30.87
CA GLU A 190 40.75 6.32 -29.58
C GLU A 190 39.44 6.49 -28.79
N LEU A 191 38.72 5.38 -28.65
CA LEU A 191 37.59 5.22 -27.75
C LEU A 191 38.12 5.26 -26.30
N THR A 192 37.80 6.35 -25.61
CA THR A 192 38.11 6.54 -24.20
C THR A 192 37.40 5.48 -23.35
N LYS A 193 38.21 4.65 -22.71
CA LYS A 193 37.91 3.77 -21.58
C LYS A 193 37.41 4.62 -20.40
N SER A 194 36.09 4.79 -20.24
CA SER A 194 35.56 5.48 -19.06
C SER A 194 35.54 4.53 -17.86
N MET A 195 36.46 4.76 -16.91
CA MET A 195 36.41 4.21 -15.55
C MET A 195 35.01 4.42 -14.94
N ARG A 196 34.35 3.33 -14.54
CA ARG A 196 33.19 3.36 -13.64
C ARG A 196 33.61 4.05 -12.33
N ARG A 197 33.11 5.26 -12.09
CA ARG A 197 32.94 5.80 -10.73
C ARG A 197 31.67 5.17 -10.15
N HIS A 198 31.84 4.24 -9.22
CA HIS A 198 30.76 3.88 -8.30
C HIS A 198 30.59 5.05 -7.31
N SER A 199 29.50 5.81 -7.42
CA SER A 199 29.07 6.73 -6.36
C SER A 199 28.24 5.97 -5.34
N MET A 200 28.85 5.55 -4.23
CA MET A 200 28.15 5.25 -2.98
C MET A 200 29.04 5.79 -1.86
N GLY A 201 28.70 6.96 -1.34
CA GLY A 201 29.37 7.53 -0.18
C GLY A 201 28.96 6.77 1.07
N PHE A 202 29.91 6.07 1.69
CA PHE A 202 29.97 5.83 3.13
C PHE A 202 31.36 5.25 3.43
N ASP A 203 32.35 6.14 3.61
CA ASP A 203 33.71 5.73 3.97
C ASP A 203 34.12 6.51 5.23
N ASP A 204 33.83 5.89 6.37
CA ASP A 204 34.49 6.14 7.64
C ASP A 204 34.26 4.87 8.48
N TYR A 205 35.32 4.34 9.11
CA TYR A 205 35.50 3.00 9.73
C TYR A 205 36.17 1.92 8.86
N ALA A 206 37.41 2.15 8.43
CA ALA A 206 38.17 1.20 7.60
C ALA A 206 39.50 0.70 8.22
N GLU A 207 39.63 0.54 9.54
CA GLU A 207 40.91 0.05 10.12
C GLU A 207 40.78 -1.11 11.14
N THR A 208 39.60 -1.74 11.28
CA THR A 208 39.45 -2.88 12.22
C THR A 208 38.62 -4.04 11.66
N ALA A 209 38.34 -4.07 10.35
CA ALA A 209 37.38 -4.98 9.72
C ALA A 209 37.99 -6.08 8.82
N GLU A 210 39.31 -6.13 8.64
CA GLU A 210 39.96 -6.88 7.55
C GLU A 210 39.85 -8.42 7.62
N LEU A 211 39.40 -9.03 8.72
CA LEU A 211 39.24 -10.50 8.83
C LEU A 211 37.77 -10.97 8.77
N PHE A 212 36.80 -10.07 8.97
CA PHE A 212 35.37 -10.37 8.80
C PHE A 212 34.79 -9.77 7.49
N SER A 213 35.58 -8.96 6.77
CA SER A 213 35.19 -8.31 5.51
C SER A 213 35.12 -9.26 4.32
N ASP A 214 36.04 -10.21 4.20
CA ASP A 214 36.26 -10.92 2.94
C ASP A 214 35.06 -11.80 2.56
N GLY A 215 34.50 -12.55 3.52
CA GLY A 215 33.29 -13.34 3.30
C GLY A 215 32.06 -12.49 2.98
N ILE A 216 31.95 -11.29 3.55
CA ILE A 216 30.84 -10.36 3.30
C ILE A 216 30.98 -9.71 1.91
N MET A 217 32.20 -9.34 1.52
CA MET A 217 32.51 -8.79 0.20
C MET A 217 32.31 -9.83 -0.90
N LEU A 218 32.78 -11.07 -0.69
CA LEU A 218 32.56 -12.21 -1.59
C LEU A 218 31.07 -12.51 -1.74
N LYS A 219 30.32 -12.59 -0.63
CA LYS A 219 28.86 -12.74 -0.67
C LYS A 219 28.20 -11.66 -1.51
N ARG A 220 28.56 -10.39 -1.31
CA ARG A 220 27.98 -9.25 -2.05
C ARG A 220 28.30 -9.34 -3.55
N ARG A 221 29.52 -9.77 -3.91
CA ARG A 221 29.96 -9.92 -5.29
C ARG A 221 29.26 -11.08 -6.00
N ILE A 222 29.06 -12.22 -5.32
CA ILE A 222 28.28 -13.37 -5.83
C ILE A 222 26.83 -12.96 -6.10
N VAL A 223 26.19 -12.28 -5.14
CA VAL A 223 24.80 -11.80 -5.31
C VAL A 223 24.71 -10.83 -6.50
N GLY A 224 25.66 -9.90 -6.64
CA GLY A 224 25.70 -8.97 -7.77
C GLY A 224 25.83 -9.65 -9.13
N LEU A 225 26.77 -10.60 -9.27
CA LEU A 225 26.96 -11.35 -10.52
C LEU A 225 25.77 -12.26 -10.84
N TYR A 226 25.18 -12.92 -9.84
CA TYR A 226 23.98 -13.72 -10.02
C TYR A 226 22.83 -12.90 -10.63
N VAL A 227 22.60 -11.69 -10.10
CA VAL A 227 21.57 -10.79 -10.60
C VAL A 227 21.83 -10.40 -12.05
N GLN A 228 23.05 -9.98 -12.39
CA GLN A 228 23.41 -9.56 -13.75
C GLN A 228 23.32 -10.71 -14.77
N LEU A 229 23.69 -11.94 -14.40
CA LEU A 229 23.52 -13.12 -15.25
C LEU A 229 22.04 -13.45 -15.48
N CYS A 230 21.19 -13.31 -14.47
CA CYS A 230 19.74 -13.50 -14.60
C CYS A 230 19.09 -12.42 -15.48
N GLU A 231 19.54 -11.18 -15.36
CA GLU A 231 19.11 -10.08 -16.22
C GLU A 231 19.52 -10.31 -17.67
N LEU A 232 20.75 -10.77 -17.92
CA LEU A 232 21.23 -11.10 -19.26
C LEU A 232 20.41 -12.26 -19.88
N LYS A 233 20.04 -13.27 -19.08
CA LYS A 233 19.12 -14.34 -19.51
C LYS A 233 17.75 -13.79 -19.91
N SER A 234 17.19 -12.90 -19.10
CA SER A 234 15.91 -12.24 -19.36
C SER A 234 15.95 -11.37 -20.63
N TYR A 235 17.06 -10.67 -20.85
CA TYR A 235 17.32 -9.85 -22.04
C TYR A 235 17.17 -10.67 -23.33
N ILE A 236 17.80 -11.85 -23.42
CA ILE A 236 17.66 -12.75 -24.58
C ILE A 236 16.19 -13.18 -24.77
N GLN A 237 15.54 -13.65 -23.71
CA GLN A 237 14.16 -14.18 -23.79
C GLN A 237 13.14 -13.12 -24.23
N LEU A 238 13.29 -11.89 -23.75
CA LEU A 238 12.44 -10.76 -24.14
C LEU A 238 12.61 -10.39 -25.60
N ASN A 239 13.86 -10.27 -26.05
CA ASN A 239 14.16 -9.90 -27.42
C ASN A 239 13.70 -10.99 -28.40
N LYS A 240 13.90 -12.28 -28.08
CA LYS A 240 13.36 -13.41 -28.87
C LYS A 240 11.83 -13.34 -28.99
N THR A 241 11.16 -13.09 -27.87
CA THR A 241 9.70 -12.92 -27.84
C THR A 241 9.26 -11.70 -28.65
N GLY A 242 10.06 -10.63 -28.65
CA GLY A 242 9.79 -9.41 -29.39
C GLY A 242 9.87 -9.57 -30.89
N PHE A 243 10.92 -10.24 -31.40
CA PHE A 243 11.01 -10.61 -32.81
C PHE A 243 9.83 -11.48 -33.25
N ASN A 244 9.48 -12.50 -32.46
CA ASN A 244 8.36 -13.37 -32.77
C ASN A 244 7.01 -12.61 -32.85
N LYS A 245 6.78 -11.67 -31.92
CA LYS A 245 5.55 -10.86 -31.89
C LYS A 245 5.49 -9.79 -32.97
N ILE A 246 6.61 -9.19 -33.36
CA ILE A 246 6.62 -8.14 -34.40
C ILE A 246 6.47 -8.76 -35.78
N LEU A 247 7.12 -9.90 -36.05
CA LEU A 247 6.94 -10.68 -37.27
C LEU A 247 5.50 -11.20 -37.40
N LYS A 248 4.91 -11.74 -36.33
CA LYS A 248 3.49 -12.13 -36.33
C LYS A 248 2.55 -10.97 -36.66
N LYS A 249 2.91 -9.74 -36.26
CA LYS A 249 2.12 -8.55 -36.55
C LYS A 249 2.28 -8.11 -38.01
N PHE A 250 3.49 -8.15 -38.54
CA PHE A 250 3.77 -7.89 -39.95
C PHE A 250 2.98 -8.86 -40.84
N ASP A 251 3.11 -10.17 -40.61
CA ASP A 251 2.40 -11.22 -41.34
C ASP A 251 0.87 -11.02 -41.31
N LYS A 252 0.32 -10.63 -40.16
CA LYS A 252 -1.13 -10.41 -39.99
C LYS A 252 -1.64 -9.15 -40.71
N ILE A 253 -0.83 -8.09 -40.80
CA ILE A 253 -1.27 -6.80 -41.34
C ILE A 253 -1.09 -6.76 -42.87
N LEU A 254 -0.01 -7.34 -43.39
CA LEU A 254 0.32 -7.33 -44.82
C LEU A 254 -0.05 -8.65 -45.54
N ASP A 255 -0.69 -9.59 -44.84
CA ASP A 255 -1.09 -10.94 -45.32
C ASP A 255 0.05 -11.73 -45.98
N LYS A 256 1.19 -11.79 -45.29
CA LYS A 256 2.42 -12.47 -45.74
C LYS A 256 2.91 -13.50 -44.73
N GLN A 257 3.91 -14.31 -45.11
CA GLN A 257 4.48 -15.37 -44.27
C GLN A 257 6.00 -15.20 -44.09
N LEU A 258 6.43 -14.07 -43.54
CA LEU A 258 7.84 -13.78 -43.29
C LEU A 258 8.34 -14.40 -41.97
N ARG A 259 7.46 -14.52 -40.97
CA ARG A 259 7.81 -15.03 -39.62
C ARG A 259 8.52 -16.39 -39.61
N PRO A 260 8.01 -17.47 -40.23
CA PRO A 260 8.65 -18.78 -40.12
C PRO A 260 10.02 -18.80 -40.81
N LYS A 261 10.18 -18.08 -41.94
CA LYS A 261 11.43 -18.00 -42.68
C LYS A 261 12.50 -17.21 -41.92
N TYR A 262 12.14 -16.03 -41.41
CA TYR A 262 13.08 -15.14 -40.73
C TYR A 262 13.47 -15.64 -39.33
N MET A 263 12.54 -16.28 -38.60
CA MET A 263 12.86 -16.90 -37.31
C MET A 263 13.86 -18.04 -37.45
N ALA A 264 13.60 -18.98 -38.36
CA ALA A 264 14.45 -20.15 -38.52
C ALA A 264 15.83 -19.82 -39.14
N ASN A 265 15.87 -18.92 -40.13
CA ASN A 265 17.09 -18.67 -40.89
C ASN A 265 18.00 -17.60 -40.27
N THR A 266 17.43 -16.62 -39.55
CA THR A 266 18.17 -15.42 -39.12
C THR A 266 18.22 -15.26 -37.60
N VAL A 267 17.09 -15.38 -36.90
CA VAL A 267 17.06 -15.13 -35.44
C VAL A 267 17.54 -16.36 -34.66
N ASP A 268 16.99 -17.54 -34.91
CA ASP A 268 17.37 -18.77 -34.18
C ASP A 268 18.81 -19.23 -34.50
N SER A 269 19.35 -18.83 -35.66
CA SER A 269 20.73 -19.11 -36.09
C SER A 269 21.77 -18.12 -35.53
N SER A 270 21.33 -16.98 -34.98
CA SER A 270 22.26 -15.98 -34.44
C SER A 270 22.74 -16.35 -33.04
N TYR A 271 24.00 -16.01 -32.76
CA TYR A 271 24.75 -16.42 -31.57
C TYR A 271 24.00 -16.25 -30.22
N PRO A 272 23.30 -15.12 -29.95
CA PRO A 272 22.60 -14.93 -28.67
C PRO A 272 21.42 -15.89 -28.43
N PHE A 273 20.83 -16.47 -29.50
CA PHE A 273 19.64 -17.32 -29.39
C PHE A 273 19.93 -18.81 -29.60
N LEU A 274 21.20 -19.18 -29.81
CA LEU A 274 21.63 -20.57 -29.87
C LEU A 274 21.41 -21.27 -28.53
N ARG A 275 20.99 -22.53 -28.61
CA ARG A 275 20.72 -23.36 -27.44
C ARG A 275 22.00 -23.64 -26.62
N GLU A 276 23.16 -23.69 -27.29
CA GLU A 276 24.46 -23.84 -26.65
C GLU A 276 24.82 -22.63 -25.78
N THR A 277 24.70 -21.42 -26.31
CA THR A 277 24.94 -20.16 -25.58
C THR A 277 24.02 -20.03 -24.36
N MET A 278 22.73 -20.37 -24.53
CA MET A 278 21.78 -20.35 -23.41
C MET A 278 22.15 -21.36 -22.32
N SER A 279 22.64 -22.54 -22.71
CA SER A 279 23.11 -23.55 -21.75
C SER A 279 24.38 -23.11 -21.01
N GLN A 280 25.29 -22.37 -21.67
CA GLN A 280 26.50 -21.83 -21.03
C GLN A 280 26.16 -20.74 -20.00
N LEU A 281 25.19 -19.88 -20.31
CA LEU A 281 24.68 -18.89 -19.37
C LEU A 281 24.00 -19.53 -18.16
N GLU A 282 23.20 -20.58 -18.39
CA GLU A 282 22.55 -21.35 -17.31
C GLU A 282 23.56 -22.05 -16.40
N GLU A 283 24.63 -22.61 -16.98
CA GLU A 283 25.72 -23.21 -16.21
C GLU A 283 26.47 -22.15 -15.37
N SER A 284 26.68 -20.95 -15.91
CA SER A 284 27.30 -19.83 -15.16
C SER A 284 26.44 -19.38 -13.99
N ILE A 285 25.11 -19.34 -14.16
CA ILE A 285 24.18 -19.06 -13.06
C ILE A 285 24.26 -20.16 -11.99
N ARG A 286 24.33 -21.43 -12.42
CA ARG A 286 24.45 -22.58 -11.51
C ARG A 286 25.74 -22.52 -10.67
N ARG A 287 26.86 -22.15 -11.28
CA ARG A 287 28.14 -21.94 -10.56
C ARG A 287 28.05 -20.86 -9.49
N MET A 288 27.27 -19.79 -9.70
CA MET A 288 27.02 -18.77 -8.66
C MET A 288 26.14 -19.30 -7.52
N GLU A 289 25.17 -20.18 -7.83
CA GLU A 289 24.37 -20.87 -6.80
C GLU A 289 25.25 -21.79 -5.94
N GLU A 290 26.14 -22.57 -6.57
CA GLU A 290 27.11 -23.45 -5.90
C GLU A 290 28.12 -22.65 -5.05
N ALA A 291 28.70 -21.58 -5.59
CA ALA A 291 29.61 -20.69 -4.85
C ALA A 291 28.94 -20.04 -3.62
N TYR A 292 27.69 -19.60 -3.76
CA TYR A 292 26.93 -19.05 -2.62
C TYR A 292 26.63 -20.13 -1.57
N ALA A 293 26.36 -21.36 -2.01
CA ALA A 293 26.07 -22.47 -1.11
C ALA A 293 27.27 -22.84 -0.24
N ASN A 294 28.47 -22.85 -0.84
CA ASN A 294 29.72 -23.16 -0.13
C ASN A 294 30.05 -22.12 0.95
N ILE A 295 29.87 -20.83 0.66
CA ILE A 295 30.27 -19.74 1.57
C ILE A 295 29.23 -19.47 2.66
N VAL A 296 27.93 -19.47 2.30
CA VAL A 296 26.88 -18.92 3.17
C VAL A 296 26.00 -20.01 3.79
N THR A 297 25.72 -21.09 3.06
CA THR A 297 24.74 -22.11 3.50
C THR A 297 25.36 -23.46 3.83
N GLN A 298 26.69 -23.53 3.93
CA GLN A 298 27.43 -24.74 4.31
C GLN A 298 27.06 -25.97 3.44
N GLY A 299 26.83 -25.75 2.14
CA GLY A 299 26.52 -26.80 1.16
C GLY A 299 25.03 -27.06 0.91
N ASP A 300 24.10 -26.33 1.53
CA ASP A 300 22.66 -26.43 1.20
C ASP A 300 22.30 -25.56 -0.02
N GLU A 301 22.27 -26.19 -1.20
CA GLU A 301 21.92 -25.56 -2.48
C GLU A 301 20.48 -25.03 -2.53
N ALA A 302 19.53 -25.68 -1.87
CA ALA A 302 18.13 -25.29 -1.92
C ALA A 302 17.88 -23.97 -1.16
N LEU A 303 18.55 -23.82 -0.01
CA LEU A 303 18.53 -22.58 0.78
C LEU A 303 19.28 -21.45 0.05
N ALA A 304 20.44 -21.75 -0.55
CA ALA A 304 21.23 -20.80 -1.34
C ALA A 304 20.42 -20.22 -2.51
N LYS A 305 19.78 -21.10 -3.29
CA LYS A 305 18.90 -20.71 -4.40
C LYS A 305 17.73 -19.85 -3.94
N LYS A 306 17.12 -20.18 -2.80
CA LYS A 306 16.02 -19.37 -2.23
C LYS A 306 16.50 -17.97 -1.82
N ALA A 307 17.68 -17.87 -1.20
CA ALA A 307 18.25 -16.60 -0.77
C ALA A 307 18.65 -15.71 -1.96
N LEU A 308 19.35 -16.26 -2.95
CA LEU A 308 19.74 -15.55 -4.17
C LEU A 308 18.51 -15.04 -4.94
N ARG A 309 17.46 -15.85 -5.05
CA ARG A 309 16.19 -15.44 -5.64
C ARG A 309 15.48 -14.33 -4.85
N SER A 310 15.62 -14.31 -3.52
CA SER A 310 15.09 -13.21 -2.69
C SER A 310 15.81 -11.90 -3.01
N HIS A 311 17.15 -11.94 -3.10
CA HIS A 311 17.94 -10.76 -3.45
C HIS A 311 17.68 -10.27 -4.88
N LEU A 312 17.51 -11.18 -5.85
CA LEU A 312 17.08 -10.81 -7.20
C LEU A 312 15.73 -10.09 -7.18
N ARG A 313 14.77 -10.58 -6.37
CA ARG A 313 13.46 -9.95 -6.22
C ARG A 313 13.60 -8.54 -5.64
N GLU A 314 14.39 -8.37 -4.58
CA GLU A 314 14.65 -7.06 -3.96
C GLU A 314 15.30 -6.10 -4.94
N HIS A 315 16.30 -6.54 -5.71
CA HIS A 315 16.99 -5.74 -6.71
C HIS A 315 16.04 -5.27 -7.81
N VAL A 316 15.28 -6.21 -8.39
CA VAL A 316 14.30 -5.91 -9.43
C VAL A 316 13.21 -4.97 -8.90
N VAL A 317 12.76 -5.15 -7.66
CA VAL A 317 11.80 -4.22 -7.02
C VAL A 317 12.43 -2.84 -6.79
N TRP A 318 13.69 -2.77 -6.37
CA TRP A 318 14.39 -1.52 -6.09
C TRP A 318 14.71 -0.71 -7.36
N GLU A 319 15.21 -1.33 -8.42
CA GLU A 319 15.40 -0.65 -9.71
C GLU A 319 14.06 -0.15 -10.26
N ARG A 320 13.05 -1.03 -10.17
CA ARG A 320 11.68 -0.67 -10.53
C ARG A 320 11.17 0.49 -9.67
N ASN A 321 11.52 0.59 -8.38
CA ASN A 321 11.12 1.68 -7.46
C ASN A 321 11.53 3.09 -7.91
N THR A 322 12.56 3.24 -8.78
CA THR A 322 12.96 4.54 -9.34
C THR A 322 12.08 4.98 -10.53
N VAL A 323 11.66 4.03 -11.36
CA VAL A 323 10.70 4.22 -12.48
C VAL A 323 9.23 4.10 -12.01
N TRP A 324 9.03 3.49 -10.83
CA TRP A 324 7.74 3.19 -10.19
C TRP A 324 7.01 4.39 -9.64
N ARG A 325 7.69 5.52 -9.48
CA ARG A 325 7.02 6.74 -9.03
C ARG A 325 5.85 7.11 -9.98
N ASP A 326 5.96 6.71 -11.24
CA ASP A 326 4.90 6.79 -12.26
C ASP A 326 4.04 5.50 -12.35
N LEU A 327 4.52 4.36 -11.83
CA LEU A 327 3.82 3.07 -11.82
C LEU A 327 2.78 2.92 -10.69
N ILE A 328 2.86 3.73 -9.63
CA ILE A 328 1.90 3.71 -8.51
C ILE A 328 0.43 3.96 -8.99
N GLY A 329 0.24 4.54 -10.18
CA GLY A 329 -1.09 4.66 -10.82
C GLY A 329 -1.58 3.42 -11.59
N MET A 330 -0.70 2.47 -11.92
CA MET A 330 -1.02 1.29 -12.74
C MET A 330 -1.04 -0.02 -11.96
N GLU A 331 -0.24 -0.17 -10.90
CA GLU A 331 -0.29 -1.35 -10.00
C GLU A 331 -1.68 -1.52 -9.38
N ARG A 332 -2.35 -0.40 -9.05
CA ARG A 332 -3.74 -0.34 -8.57
C ARG A 332 -4.75 -0.94 -9.55
N ARG A 333 -4.41 -1.05 -10.84
CA ARG A 333 -5.24 -1.73 -11.86
C ARG A 333 -4.90 -3.21 -12.02
N ALA A 334 -3.71 -3.66 -11.64
CA ALA A 334 -3.29 -5.06 -11.74
C ALA A 334 -3.76 -5.90 -10.55
N GLU A 335 -3.93 -5.31 -9.37
CA GLU A 335 -4.46 -6.01 -8.19
C GLU A 335 -5.95 -6.35 -8.28
N ALA A 336 -6.73 -5.56 -9.04
CA ALA A 336 -8.09 -5.96 -9.42
C ALA A 336 -8.11 -7.29 -10.20
N ALA A 337 -7.02 -7.66 -10.87
CA ALA A 337 -6.84 -8.94 -11.53
C ALA A 337 -6.15 -10.02 -10.64
N SER A 338 -5.42 -9.62 -9.58
CA SER A 338 -4.84 -10.55 -8.60
C SER A 338 -5.88 -11.07 -7.59
N LEU A 339 -7.01 -10.36 -7.42
CA LEU A 339 -8.18 -10.80 -6.64
C LEU A 339 -8.67 -12.22 -7.02
N GLY A 340 -8.48 -12.61 -8.29
CA GLY A 340 -8.76 -13.96 -8.77
C GLY A 340 -7.88 -15.04 -8.11
N LYS A 341 -6.63 -14.74 -7.73
CA LYS A 341 -5.73 -15.68 -7.05
C LYS A 341 -6.06 -15.88 -5.56
N SER A 342 -6.58 -14.85 -4.90
CA SER A 342 -7.04 -14.94 -3.50
C SER A 342 -8.35 -15.73 -3.36
N LEU A 343 -9.29 -15.54 -4.30
CA LEU A 343 -10.50 -16.36 -4.38
C LEU A 343 -10.16 -17.82 -4.66
N LEU A 344 -9.13 -18.07 -5.48
CA LEU A 344 -8.64 -19.40 -5.85
C LEU A 344 -7.85 -20.16 -4.74
N GLY A 345 -7.85 -19.70 -3.48
CA GLY A 345 -7.27 -20.44 -2.36
C GLY A 345 -5.76 -20.67 -2.42
N VAL A 346 -5.05 -19.99 -3.34
CA VAL A 346 -3.61 -20.17 -3.57
C VAL A 346 -2.76 -19.31 -2.62
N ALA A 347 -3.37 -18.45 -1.80
CA ALA A 347 -2.64 -17.55 -0.92
C ALA A 347 -1.86 -18.25 0.21
N ASN A 348 -2.08 -19.56 0.44
CA ASN A 348 -1.53 -20.26 1.60
C ASN A 348 -0.49 -21.34 1.28
N ASP A 349 -0.05 -21.45 0.03
CA ASP A 349 1.17 -22.20 -0.30
C ASP A 349 2.16 -21.25 -0.96
N ASN A 350 3.44 -21.43 -0.61
CA ASN A 350 4.64 -20.77 -1.13
C ASN A 350 4.78 -20.92 -2.66
N THR A 351 3.81 -20.47 -3.43
CA THR A 351 3.84 -20.44 -4.88
C THR A 351 4.41 -19.09 -5.27
N SER A 352 5.62 -19.16 -5.80
CA SER A 352 6.37 -18.06 -6.38
C SER A 352 5.45 -17.12 -7.16
N VAL A 353 5.47 -15.84 -6.79
CA VAL A 353 5.13 -14.77 -7.74
C VAL A 353 6.00 -15.02 -8.96
N ARG A 354 5.36 -15.38 -10.06
CA ARG A 354 5.99 -15.79 -11.32
C ARG A 354 7.13 -14.85 -11.66
N LEU A 355 8.35 -15.38 -11.69
CA LEU A 355 9.49 -14.64 -12.22
C LEU A 355 9.57 -14.88 -13.72
N GLN A 356 10.27 -13.98 -14.38
CA GLN A 356 10.51 -14.08 -15.80
C GLN A 356 11.45 -15.26 -16.07
N GLY A 357 10.95 -16.30 -16.76
CA GLY A 357 11.66 -17.56 -17.00
C GLY A 357 10.95 -18.82 -16.50
N ASP A 358 9.85 -18.71 -15.76
CA ASP A 358 9.06 -19.86 -15.29
C ASP A 358 8.14 -20.44 -16.37
N ASP A 359 8.06 -21.78 -16.45
CA ASP A 359 7.14 -22.53 -17.31
C ASP A 359 5.66 -22.19 -17.05
N ALA A 360 4.80 -22.37 -18.06
CA ALA A 360 3.36 -22.12 -17.93
C ALA A 360 2.71 -23.10 -16.93
N PRO A 361 1.80 -22.66 -16.05
CA PRO A 361 1.23 -23.53 -15.03
C PRO A 361 0.30 -24.57 -15.66
N VAL A 362 0.52 -25.84 -15.33
CA VAL A 362 -0.48 -26.89 -15.47
C VAL A 362 -1.44 -26.72 -14.29
N ILE A 363 -2.72 -26.40 -14.55
CA ILE A 363 -3.75 -26.39 -13.51
C ILE A 363 -3.83 -27.81 -12.94
N SER A 364 -3.45 -28.01 -11.68
CA SER A 364 -3.53 -29.33 -11.05
C SER A 364 -5.00 -29.76 -10.99
N MET A 365 -5.33 -30.86 -11.66
CA MET A 365 -6.67 -31.45 -11.66
C MET A 365 -6.69 -32.64 -10.71
N LYS A 366 -7.63 -32.65 -9.75
CA LYS A 366 -7.85 -33.79 -8.85
C LYS A 366 -8.88 -34.72 -9.49
N VAL A 367 -8.49 -35.97 -9.75
CA VAL A 367 -9.40 -36.98 -10.29
C VAL A 367 -10.09 -37.69 -9.11
N ILE A 368 -11.41 -37.55 -9.01
CA ILE A 368 -12.22 -38.27 -8.03
C ILE A 368 -12.88 -39.44 -8.76
N ALA A 369 -12.61 -40.66 -8.29
CA ALA A 369 -13.27 -41.87 -8.79
C ALA A 369 -14.62 -42.01 -8.08
N THR A 370 -15.72 -41.87 -8.84
CA THR A 370 -17.08 -42.18 -8.37
C THR A 370 -17.58 -43.45 -9.08
N PRO A 371 -18.56 -44.20 -8.52
CA PRO A 371 -19.04 -45.46 -9.11
C PRO A 371 -19.69 -45.31 -10.50
N PHE A 372 -19.95 -44.08 -10.97
CA PHE A 372 -20.47 -43.78 -12.31
C PHE A 372 -19.45 -43.09 -13.24
N GLY A 373 -18.17 -42.94 -12.85
CA GLY A 373 -17.12 -42.38 -13.71
C GLY A 373 -16.02 -41.60 -12.98
N ARG A 374 -14.99 -41.20 -13.73
CA ARG A 374 -13.87 -40.36 -13.25
C ARG A 374 -14.23 -38.89 -13.47
N LEU A 375 -14.49 -38.17 -12.37
CA LEU A 375 -14.76 -36.73 -12.41
C LEU A 375 -13.44 -35.97 -12.17
N THR A 376 -13.00 -35.21 -13.18
CA THR A 376 -11.84 -34.31 -13.07
C THR A 376 -12.31 -32.97 -12.52
N CYS A 377 -12.01 -32.69 -11.26
CA CYS A 377 -12.33 -31.41 -10.63
C CYS A 377 -11.05 -30.57 -10.47
N PRO A 378 -11.09 -29.26 -10.71
CA PRO A 378 -9.97 -28.37 -10.42
C PRO A 378 -9.67 -28.39 -8.90
N THR A 379 -8.39 -28.45 -8.53
CA THR A 379 -7.95 -28.56 -7.12
C THR A 379 -8.43 -27.42 -6.22
N TRP A 380 -8.70 -26.23 -6.78
CA TRP A 380 -9.24 -25.09 -6.05
C TRP A 380 -10.57 -25.39 -5.34
N LEU A 381 -11.43 -26.23 -5.92
CA LEU A 381 -12.74 -26.56 -5.33
C LEU A 381 -12.63 -27.25 -3.97
N PHE A 382 -11.45 -27.80 -3.65
CA PHE A 382 -11.11 -28.42 -2.38
C PHE A 382 -10.14 -27.59 -1.53
N GLY A 383 -9.90 -26.34 -1.88
CA GLY A 383 -9.11 -25.41 -1.07
C GLY A 383 -9.78 -25.11 0.27
N SER A 384 -8.99 -24.79 1.29
CA SER A 384 -9.49 -24.46 2.63
C SER A 384 -10.50 -23.29 2.61
N THR A 385 -10.27 -22.30 1.74
CA THR A 385 -11.17 -21.16 1.55
C THR A 385 -12.55 -21.57 1.01
N MET A 386 -12.61 -22.45 0.01
CA MET A 386 -13.87 -22.98 -0.53
C MET A 386 -14.65 -23.79 0.52
N LEU A 387 -13.96 -24.60 1.33
CA LEU A 387 -14.59 -25.31 2.45
C LEU A 387 -15.13 -24.35 3.51
N THR A 388 -14.39 -23.28 3.84
CA THR A 388 -14.91 -22.25 4.76
C THR A 388 -16.13 -21.55 4.21
N ILE A 389 -16.16 -21.20 2.91
CA ILE A 389 -17.32 -20.58 2.27
C ILE A 389 -18.53 -21.52 2.30
N LEU A 390 -18.34 -22.79 1.95
CA LEU A 390 -19.40 -23.79 1.98
C LEU A 390 -19.95 -23.98 3.41
N GLY A 391 -19.07 -23.99 4.40
CA GLY A 391 -19.46 -24.03 5.81
C GLY A 391 -20.27 -22.80 6.24
N ILE A 392 -19.85 -21.59 5.85
CA ILE A 392 -20.58 -20.35 6.14
C ILE A 392 -21.95 -20.33 5.44
N ILE A 393 -22.04 -20.79 4.20
CA ILE A 393 -23.32 -20.93 3.47
C ILE A 393 -24.22 -21.95 4.18
N ALA A 394 -23.68 -23.09 4.63
CA ALA A 394 -24.46 -24.07 5.37
C ALA A 394 -25.03 -23.48 6.66
N VAL A 395 -24.22 -22.74 7.43
CA VAL A 395 -24.68 -22.03 8.63
C VAL A 395 -25.78 -21.02 8.29
N PHE A 396 -25.63 -20.24 7.21
CA PHE A 396 -26.65 -19.30 6.76
C PHE A 396 -27.97 -19.98 6.41
N LEU A 397 -27.95 -21.11 5.69
CA LEU A 397 -29.14 -21.88 5.36
C LEU A 397 -29.81 -22.46 6.61
N VAL A 398 -29.03 -22.92 7.59
CA VAL A 398 -29.56 -23.40 8.88
C VAL A 398 -30.29 -22.27 9.60
N PHE A 399 -29.69 -21.09 9.73
CA PHE A 399 -30.36 -19.93 10.35
C PHE A 399 -31.57 -19.45 9.54
N LEU A 400 -31.64 -19.67 8.23
CA LEU A 400 -32.82 -19.30 7.44
C LEU A 400 -33.98 -20.30 7.62
N MET A 401 -33.67 -21.58 7.77
CA MET A 401 -34.66 -22.68 7.81
C MET A 401 -35.15 -23.01 9.21
N VAL A 402 -34.32 -22.82 10.25
CA VAL A 402 -34.70 -23.09 11.64
C VAL A 402 -35.42 -21.87 12.21
N PRO A 403 -36.74 -21.92 12.53
CA PRO A 403 -37.47 -20.77 13.05
C PRO A 403 -37.07 -20.49 14.50
N ILE A 404 -36.20 -19.49 14.71
CA ILE A 404 -35.75 -19.03 16.04
C ILE A 404 -36.63 -17.86 16.52
N LEU A 405 -37.08 -17.02 15.59
CA LEU A 405 -37.87 -15.82 15.83
C LEU A 405 -39.25 -15.94 15.19
N GLU A 406 -40.25 -15.32 15.83
CA GLU A 406 -41.65 -15.39 15.41
C GLU A 406 -41.90 -14.67 14.09
N LYS A 407 -41.15 -13.60 13.82
CA LYS A 407 -41.32 -12.75 12.63
C LYS A 407 -40.29 -13.09 11.55
N PRO A 408 -40.72 -13.31 10.28
CA PRO A 408 -39.84 -13.74 9.21
C PRO A 408 -38.80 -12.67 8.83
N GLU A 409 -39.09 -11.38 9.03
CA GLU A 409 -38.13 -10.29 8.77
C GLU A 409 -36.97 -10.33 9.77
N GLN A 410 -37.28 -10.63 11.05
CA GLN A 410 -36.29 -10.73 12.12
C GLN A 410 -35.42 -11.97 11.94
N GLN A 411 -36.02 -13.10 11.56
CA GLN A 411 -35.30 -14.33 11.24
C GLN A 411 -34.32 -14.14 10.07
N ALA A 412 -34.81 -13.54 8.98
CA ALA A 412 -33.98 -13.22 7.82
C ALA A 412 -32.85 -12.24 8.18
N CYS A 413 -33.13 -11.25 9.03
CA CYS A 413 -32.13 -10.33 9.55
C CYS A 413 -31.03 -11.06 10.33
N LEU A 414 -31.41 -11.94 11.27
CA LEU A 414 -30.48 -12.71 12.08
C LEU A 414 -29.58 -13.61 11.22
N ALA A 415 -30.17 -14.32 10.26
CA ALA A 415 -29.42 -15.16 9.32
C ALA A 415 -28.41 -14.33 8.51
N MET A 416 -28.84 -13.19 7.98
CA MET A 416 -27.96 -12.27 7.24
C MET A 416 -26.84 -11.69 8.13
N LEU A 417 -27.14 -11.27 9.36
CA LEU A 417 -26.17 -10.73 10.31
C LEU A 417 -25.08 -11.76 10.61
N VAL A 418 -25.46 -13.01 10.93
CA VAL A 418 -24.51 -14.09 11.20
C VAL A 418 -23.66 -14.39 9.97
N PHE A 419 -24.28 -14.48 8.79
CA PHE A 419 -23.58 -14.75 7.53
C PHE A 419 -22.53 -13.70 7.20
N VAL A 420 -22.90 -12.42 7.23
CA VAL A 420 -21.99 -11.30 6.95
C VAL A 420 -20.88 -11.22 7.99
N SER A 421 -21.20 -11.44 9.27
CA SER A 421 -20.22 -11.45 10.36
C SER A 421 -19.19 -12.55 10.18
N LEU A 422 -19.62 -13.76 9.79
CA LEU A 422 -18.70 -14.87 9.52
C LEU A 422 -17.82 -14.61 8.29
N LEU A 423 -18.38 -14.03 7.22
CA LEU A 423 -17.61 -13.65 6.03
C LEU A 423 -16.55 -12.59 6.35
N TRP A 424 -16.87 -11.59 7.17
CA TRP A 424 -15.89 -10.60 7.64
C TRP A 424 -14.85 -11.19 8.60
N ALA A 425 -15.26 -12.06 9.53
CA ALA A 425 -14.35 -12.66 10.50
C ALA A 425 -13.34 -13.62 9.85
N THR A 426 -13.76 -14.34 8.80
CA THR A 426 -12.92 -15.34 8.13
C THR A 426 -12.14 -14.79 6.94
N GLU A 427 -12.46 -13.58 6.46
CA GLU A 427 -11.92 -12.99 5.22
C GLU A 427 -12.03 -13.95 4.01
N ALA A 428 -13.05 -14.81 4.00
CA ALA A 428 -13.24 -15.80 2.93
C ALA A 428 -13.44 -15.14 1.56
N ILE A 429 -14.02 -13.94 1.55
CA ILE A 429 -14.07 -13.02 0.41
C ILE A 429 -13.60 -11.63 0.87
N PRO A 430 -13.11 -10.75 -0.04
CA PRO A 430 -12.65 -9.42 0.34
C PRO A 430 -13.73 -8.60 1.05
N LEU A 431 -13.36 -7.86 2.10
CA LEU A 431 -14.30 -7.16 3.00
C LEU A 431 -15.26 -6.20 2.28
N PHE A 432 -14.79 -5.50 1.24
CA PHE A 432 -15.62 -4.60 0.44
C PHE A 432 -16.63 -5.38 -0.43
N VAL A 433 -16.32 -6.60 -0.87
CA VAL A 433 -17.23 -7.46 -1.63
C VAL A 433 -18.34 -7.99 -0.73
N THR A 434 -18.02 -8.42 0.49
CA THR A 434 -19.04 -8.74 1.51
C THR A 434 -19.95 -7.53 1.74
N SER A 435 -19.39 -6.32 1.73
CA SER A 435 -20.15 -5.08 1.94
C SER A 435 -21.09 -4.74 0.78
N LEU A 436 -20.69 -5.03 -0.46
CA LEU A 436 -21.56 -4.94 -1.64
C LEU A 436 -22.67 -6.00 -1.65
N LEU A 437 -22.44 -7.15 -1.01
CA LEU A 437 -23.43 -8.22 -0.89
C LEU A 437 -24.57 -7.86 0.09
N ILE A 438 -24.32 -7.00 1.08
CA ILE A 438 -25.30 -6.65 2.12
C ILE A 438 -26.59 -6.05 1.53
N PRO A 439 -26.56 -5.00 0.67
CA PRO A 439 -27.78 -4.46 0.06
C PRO A 439 -28.57 -5.51 -0.72
N PHE A 440 -27.87 -6.38 -1.46
CA PHE A 440 -28.50 -7.48 -2.19
C PHE A 440 -29.25 -8.43 -1.26
N LEU A 441 -28.60 -8.88 -0.17
CA LEU A 441 -29.24 -9.76 0.82
C LEU A 441 -30.42 -9.08 1.51
N CYS A 442 -30.30 -7.79 1.88
CA CYS A 442 -31.37 -7.04 2.52
C CYS A 442 -32.66 -7.02 1.66
N VAL A 443 -32.50 -6.82 0.35
CA VAL A 443 -33.61 -6.71 -0.61
C VAL A 443 -34.19 -8.08 -0.96
N VAL A 444 -33.34 -9.09 -1.20
CA VAL A 444 -33.77 -10.45 -1.58
C VAL A 444 -34.46 -11.14 -0.41
N LEU A 445 -33.91 -11.01 0.80
CA LEU A 445 -34.48 -11.60 2.00
C LEU A 445 -35.61 -10.75 2.60
N ARG A 446 -35.90 -9.56 2.03
CA ARG A 446 -36.93 -8.61 2.48
C ARG A 446 -36.88 -8.37 4.00
N VAL A 447 -35.73 -7.89 4.46
CA VAL A 447 -35.43 -7.70 5.90
C VAL A 447 -36.08 -6.45 6.49
N VAL A 448 -36.38 -5.46 5.65
CA VAL A 448 -36.83 -4.11 6.05
C VAL A 448 -38.35 -4.07 6.24
N ARG A 449 -38.82 -3.33 7.25
CA ARG A 449 -40.24 -3.02 7.52
C ARG A 449 -40.53 -1.52 7.36
N SER A 450 -41.81 -1.17 7.18
CA SER A 450 -42.26 0.22 7.11
C SER A 450 -42.00 0.96 8.41
N GLU A 451 -41.72 2.27 8.31
CA GLU A 451 -41.52 3.14 9.48
C GLU A 451 -42.85 3.49 10.19
N ALA A 452 -43.97 3.53 9.44
CA ALA A 452 -45.29 3.83 9.98
C ALA A 452 -46.02 2.57 10.49
N GLU A 453 -46.76 2.71 11.59
CA GLU A 453 -47.68 1.69 12.09
C GLU A 453 -48.92 1.57 11.18
N PRO A 454 -49.38 0.35 10.85
CA PRO A 454 -48.83 -0.94 11.27
C PRO A 454 -47.53 -1.31 10.53
N TYR A 455 -46.52 -1.76 11.29
CA TYR A 455 -45.23 -2.18 10.77
C TYR A 455 -45.40 -3.36 9.79
N ARG A 456 -45.38 -3.08 8.47
CA ARG A 456 -45.50 -4.08 7.41
C ARG A 456 -44.14 -4.38 6.81
N ARG A 457 -43.91 -5.64 6.43
CA ARG A 457 -42.74 -6.03 5.65
C ARG A 457 -42.75 -5.31 4.30
N LEU A 458 -41.65 -4.62 3.98
CA LEU A 458 -41.54 -3.91 2.70
C LEU A 458 -41.39 -4.90 1.55
N ASN A 459 -41.95 -4.53 0.40
CA ASN A 459 -41.67 -5.23 -0.85
C ASN A 459 -40.24 -4.93 -1.32
N SER A 460 -39.67 -5.77 -2.16
CA SER A 460 -38.29 -5.64 -2.65
C SER A 460 -38.00 -4.27 -3.26
N LYS A 461 -38.95 -3.65 -3.98
CA LYS A 461 -38.78 -2.31 -4.56
C LYS A 461 -38.69 -1.19 -3.50
N GLU A 462 -39.53 -1.23 -2.47
CA GLU A 462 -39.51 -0.24 -1.38
C GLU A 462 -38.26 -0.42 -0.51
N ALA A 463 -37.90 -1.67 -0.21
CA ALA A 463 -36.69 -2.02 0.53
C ALA A 463 -35.43 -1.55 -0.20
N THR A 464 -35.38 -1.62 -1.54
CA THR A 464 -34.29 -1.06 -2.35
C THR A 464 -34.08 0.42 -2.06
N ASN A 465 -35.12 1.25 -2.20
CA ASN A 465 -34.97 2.69 -1.98
C ASN A 465 -34.49 3.02 -0.56
N TYR A 466 -35.03 2.34 0.44
CA TYR A 466 -34.62 2.49 1.84
C TYR A 466 -33.13 2.15 2.03
N ILE A 467 -32.70 0.97 1.59
CA ILE A 467 -31.32 0.50 1.80
C ILE A 467 -30.30 1.31 1.00
N PHE A 468 -30.59 1.65 -0.26
CA PHE A 468 -29.67 2.47 -1.06
C PHE A 468 -29.55 3.89 -0.51
N SER A 469 -30.62 4.46 0.05
CA SER A 469 -30.54 5.76 0.75
C SER A 469 -29.63 5.71 2.00
N ALA A 470 -29.63 4.57 2.71
CA ALA A 470 -28.76 4.34 3.86
C ALA A 470 -27.28 4.14 3.52
N MET A 471 -26.94 3.91 2.24
CA MET A 471 -25.55 3.75 1.81
C MET A 471 -24.82 5.09 1.66
N TRP A 472 -25.52 6.19 1.36
CA TRP A 472 -24.92 7.51 1.12
C TRP A 472 -25.32 8.51 2.19
N THR A 473 -24.63 8.47 3.32
CA THR A 473 -24.94 9.28 4.51
C THR A 473 -23.95 10.43 4.68
N PRO A 474 -24.25 11.43 5.55
CA PRO A 474 -23.30 12.47 5.94
C PRO A 474 -21.96 11.91 6.45
N VAL A 475 -21.94 10.69 6.98
CA VAL A 475 -20.73 10.01 7.45
C VAL A 475 -19.82 9.61 6.30
N ILE A 476 -20.38 9.13 5.19
CA ILE A 476 -19.62 8.83 3.97
C ILE A 476 -19.03 10.13 3.38
N MET A 477 -19.80 11.21 3.40
CA MET A 477 -19.32 12.53 2.97
C MET A 477 -18.16 13.03 3.84
N LEU A 478 -18.20 12.77 5.15
CA LEU A 478 -17.13 13.11 6.06
C LEU A 478 -15.84 12.32 5.78
N LEU A 479 -15.94 11.03 5.49
CA LEU A 479 -14.80 10.21 5.05
C LEU A 479 -14.17 10.76 3.77
N LEU A 480 -15.00 11.10 2.77
CA LEU A 480 -14.55 11.70 1.50
C LEU A 480 -13.84 13.04 1.72
N GLY A 481 -14.41 13.93 2.54
CA GLY A 481 -13.74 15.20 2.90
C GLY A 481 -12.44 14.98 3.65
N GLY A 482 -12.39 13.99 4.57
CA GLY A 482 -11.16 13.58 5.26
C GLY A 482 -10.08 13.07 4.31
N PHE A 483 -10.43 12.21 3.34
CA PHE A 483 -9.51 11.75 2.30
C PHE A 483 -9.02 12.89 1.40
N THR A 484 -9.88 13.86 1.13
CA THR A 484 -9.52 15.04 0.33
C THR A 484 -8.52 15.93 1.08
N VAL A 485 -8.78 16.20 2.37
CA VAL A 485 -7.84 16.94 3.23
C VAL A 485 -6.50 16.20 3.32
N ALA A 486 -6.53 14.88 3.53
CA ALA A 486 -5.35 14.04 3.55
C ALA A 486 -4.55 14.10 2.24
N ALA A 487 -5.23 13.98 1.10
CA ALA A 487 -4.62 14.06 -0.22
C ALA A 487 -3.98 15.43 -0.47
N ALA A 488 -4.67 16.52 -0.10
CA ALA A 488 -4.15 17.88 -0.25
C ALA A 488 -2.90 18.12 0.62
N LEU A 489 -2.92 17.67 1.88
CA LEU A 489 -1.77 17.75 2.79
C LEU A 489 -0.57 16.95 2.27
N SER A 490 -0.81 15.77 1.70
CA SER A 490 0.26 14.92 1.15
C SER A 490 0.86 15.47 -0.13
N LYS A 491 0.02 15.96 -1.04
CA LYS A 491 0.48 16.57 -2.30
C LYS A 491 1.32 17.83 -2.05
N CYS A 492 0.97 18.61 -1.03
CA CYS A 492 1.74 19.78 -0.60
C CYS A 492 2.96 19.45 0.29
N ARG A 493 3.22 18.16 0.57
CA ARG A 493 4.25 17.66 1.50
C ARG A 493 4.20 18.26 2.91
N ILE A 494 3.02 18.72 3.32
CA ILE A 494 2.78 19.27 4.67
C ILE A 494 2.78 18.13 5.69
N ASP A 495 2.26 16.97 5.29
CA ASP A 495 2.31 15.70 6.03
C ASP A 495 3.73 15.37 6.54
N LYS A 496 4.76 15.48 5.69
CA LYS A 496 6.16 15.25 6.07
C LYS A 496 6.66 16.21 7.15
N ARG A 497 6.24 17.48 7.12
CA ARG A 497 6.62 18.47 8.14
C ARG A 497 5.95 18.18 9.48
N ILE A 498 4.65 17.85 9.47
CA ILE A 498 3.90 17.47 10.69
C ILE A 498 4.48 16.18 11.28
N ALA A 499 4.73 15.18 10.43
CA ALA A 499 5.33 13.91 10.81
C ALA A 499 6.69 14.12 11.48
N THR A 500 7.59 14.89 10.84
CA THR A 500 8.92 15.16 11.39
C THR A 500 8.88 15.97 12.68
N PHE A 501 7.94 16.91 12.82
CA PHE A 501 7.75 17.64 14.07
C PHE A 501 7.35 16.70 15.22
N ILE A 502 6.32 15.88 15.03
CA ILE A 502 5.85 14.93 16.05
C ILE A 502 6.95 13.91 16.39
N LEU A 503 7.62 13.37 15.36
CA LEU A 503 8.64 12.34 15.54
C LEU A 503 9.90 12.88 16.20
N SER A 504 10.29 14.13 15.89
CA SER A 504 11.42 14.80 16.57
C SER A 504 11.19 14.96 18.08
N LYS A 505 9.93 15.05 18.51
CA LYS A 505 9.54 15.19 19.92
C LYS A 505 9.25 13.86 20.61
N ALA A 506 8.86 12.81 19.87
CA ALA A 506 8.55 11.48 20.40
C ALA A 506 9.79 10.64 20.75
N GLY A 507 10.98 11.03 20.26
CA GLY A 507 12.24 10.31 20.49
C GLY A 507 12.40 9.05 19.63
N THR A 508 13.44 8.26 19.91
CA THR A 508 13.82 7.09 19.09
C THR A 508 13.29 5.75 19.62
N ARG A 509 12.69 5.73 20.80
CA ARG A 509 12.23 4.49 21.45
C ARG A 509 10.84 4.10 20.93
N PRO A 510 10.66 2.91 20.31
CA PRO A 510 9.38 2.49 19.72
C PRO A 510 8.19 2.55 20.70
N ARG A 511 8.41 2.26 21.98
CA ARG A 511 7.38 2.35 23.03
C ARG A 511 6.83 3.77 23.23
N THR A 512 7.68 4.77 23.14
CA THR A 512 7.33 6.18 23.33
C THR A 512 6.69 6.74 22.07
N VAL A 513 7.19 6.33 20.90
CA VAL A 513 6.59 6.68 19.61
C VAL A 513 5.17 6.12 19.49
N LEU A 514 4.93 4.88 19.95
CA LEU A 514 3.60 4.28 19.95
C LEU A 514 2.61 5.09 20.80
N VAL A 515 2.93 5.37 22.07
CA VAL A 515 2.01 6.13 22.94
C VAL A 515 1.82 7.57 22.48
N ALA A 516 2.85 8.21 21.92
CA ALA A 516 2.73 9.55 21.37
C ALA A 516 1.72 9.61 20.21
N ASN A 517 1.81 8.65 19.28
CA ASN A 517 0.85 8.56 18.17
C ASN A 517 -0.57 8.19 18.65
N MET A 518 -0.69 7.30 19.63
CA MET A 518 -1.98 6.98 20.25
C MET A 518 -2.61 8.21 20.92
N PHE A 519 -1.82 9.00 21.65
CA PHE A 519 -2.30 10.22 22.30
C PHE A 519 -2.74 11.27 21.28
N VAL A 520 -1.94 11.50 20.23
CA VAL A 520 -2.31 12.41 19.12
C VAL A 520 -3.63 11.96 18.49
N ALA A 521 -3.79 10.66 18.24
CA ALA A 521 -5.02 10.10 17.67
C ALA A 521 -6.24 10.26 18.60
N ALA A 522 -6.10 9.95 19.89
CA ALA A 522 -7.17 10.12 20.87
C ALA A 522 -7.59 11.59 21.01
N PHE A 523 -6.62 12.50 21.09
CA PHE A 523 -6.88 13.93 21.21
C PHE A 523 -7.51 14.51 19.93
N ALA A 524 -6.99 14.14 18.75
CA ALA A 524 -7.59 14.54 17.48
C ALA A 524 -9.03 14.01 17.35
N SER A 525 -9.28 12.79 17.80
CA SER A 525 -10.63 12.21 17.78
C SER A 525 -11.58 12.85 18.79
N MET A 526 -11.07 13.35 19.92
CA MET A 526 -11.86 14.10 20.92
C MET A 526 -12.30 15.47 20.37
N LEU A 527 -11.46 16.12 19.57
CA LEU A 527 -11.74 17.46 19.02
C LEU A 527 -12.55 17.45 17.73
N VAL A 528 -12.29 16.49 16.85
CA VAL A 528 -12.87 16.45 15.51
C VAL A 528 -13.99 15.43 15.45
N SER A 529 -13.64 14.15 15.29
CA SER A 529 -14.57 13.01 15.38
C SER A 529 -13.80 11.70 15.27
N ASN A 530 -14.46 10.62 15.71
CA ASN A 530 -13.99 9.25 15.51
C ASN A 530 -13.96 8.80 14.03
N VAL A 531 -14.51 9.58 13.10
CA VAL A 531 -14.50 9.27 11.66
C VAL A 531 -13.34 9.97 10.94
N ALA A 532 -13.17 11.27 11.16
CA ALA A 532 -12.18 12.07 10.44
C ALA A 532 -10.76 11.99 11.04
N ALA A 533 -10.64 11.90 12.37
CA ALA A 533 -9.34 11.93 13.03
C ALA A 533 -8.39 10.78 12.65
N PRO A 534 -8.83 9.50 12.52
CA PRO A 534 -7.94 8.41 12.12
C PRO A 534 -7.33 8.64 10.74
N VAL A 535 -8.12 9.12 9.78
CA VAL A 535 -7.67 9.41 8.41
C VAL A 535 -6.51 10.41 8.44
N LEU A 536 -6.67 11.50 9.20
CA LEU A 536 -5.63 12.52 9.37
C LEU A 536 -4.38 11.94 10.06
N CYS A 537 -4.56 11.16 11.13
CA CYS A 537 -3.45 10.57 11.87
C CYS A 537 -2.66 9.59 11.01
N PHE A 538 -3.33 8.80 10.18
CA PHE A 538 -2.65 7.88 9.27
C PHE A 538 -1.84 8.61 8.19
N SER A 539 -2.35 9.72 7.65
CA SER A 539 -1.58 10.55 6.71
C SER A 539 -0.34 11.15 7.36
N ILE A 540 -0.41 11.52 8.64
CA ILE A 540 0.72 12.04 9.40
C ILE A 540 1.79 10.97 9.62
N ILE A 541 1.42 9.72 9.89
CA ILE A 541 2.42 8.66 10.15
C ILE A 541 2.94 7.97 8.88
N GLU A 542 2.34 8.23 7.72
CA GLU A 542 2.71 7.57 6.46
C GLU A 542 4.20 7.71 6.09
N PRO A 543 4.84 8.88 6.24
CA PRO A 543 6.29 9.00 6.02
C PRO A 543 7.12 8.14 6.97
N MET A 544 6.64 7.90 8.19
CA MET A 544 7.31 7.03 9.16
C MET A 544 7.14 5.56 8.77
N LEU A 545 5.93 5.16 8.33
CA LEU A 545 5.65 3.79 7.89
C LEU A 545 6.53 3.37 6.71
N ARG A 546 6.77 4.29 5.75
CA ARG A 546 7.63 4.04 4.58
C ARG A 546 9.10 3.82 4.90
N ASN A 547 9.57 4.27 6.06
CA ASN A 547 10.95 4.10 6.51
C ASN A 547 11.15 2.87 7.40
N LEU A 548 10.06 2.21 7.81
CA LEU A 548 10.11 0.98 8.57
C LEU A 548 10.23 -0.22 7.61
N PRO A 549 10.91 -1.31 8.02
CA PRO A 549 10.99 -2.50 7.19
C PRO A 549 9.60 -3.07 6.91
N TYR A 550 9.43 -3.65 5.72
CA TYR A 550 8.23 -4.37 5.33
C TYR A 550 7.87 -5.42 6.40
N ASP A 551 6.59 -5.54 6.71
CA ASP A 551 6.05 -6.44 7.74
C ASP A 551 6.52 -6.17 9.20
N SER A 552 7.02 -4.96 9.50
CA SER A 552 7.46 -4.68 10.88
C SER A 552 6.31 -4.72 11.90
N ASN A 553 6.57 -5.33 13.06
CA ASN A 553 5.64 -5.31 14.18
C ASN A 553 5.37 -3.88 14.70
N MET A 554 6.28 -2.94 14.47
CA MET A 554 6.08 -1.54 14.82
C MET A 554 5.01 -0.89 13.93
N SER A 555 5.04 -1.13 12.62
CA SER A 555 4.01 -0.64 11.68
C SER A 555 2.62 -1.15 12.10
N LYS A 556 2.51 -2.46 12.40
CA LYS A 556 1.27 -3.08 12.89
C LYS A 556 0.80 -2.47 14.21
N ALA A 557 1.72 -2.28 15.16
CA ALA A 557 1.41 -1.73 16.47
C ALA A 557 0.93 -0.27 16.41
N VAL A 558 1.57 0.57 15.59
CA VAL A 558 1.16 1.98 15.45
C VAL A 558 -0.19 2.08 14.75
N ILE A 559 -0.40 1.34 13.65
CA ILE A 559 -1.66 1.41 12.90
C ILE A 559 -2.82 0.95 13.77
N MET A 560 -2.67 -0.19 14.47
CA MET A 560 -3.65 -0.68 15.44
C MET A 560 -3.84 0.31 16.61
N GLY A 561 -2.74 0.86 17.13
CA GLY A 561 -2.76 1.84 18.22
C GLY A 561 -3.57 3.08 17.90
N ILE A 562 -3.39 3.66 16.70
CA ILE A 562 -4.16 4.83 16.24
C ILE A 562 -5.64 4.47 16.12
N ALA A 563 -5.98 3.30 15.59
CA ALA A 563 -7.37 2.86 15.44
C ALA A 563 -8.07 2.76 16.79
N LEU A 564 -7.48 2.01 17.73
CA LEU A 564 -8.04 1.78 19.07
C LEU A 564 -8.07 3.09 19.88
N ALA A 565 -7.01 3.90 19.79
CA ALA A 565 -6.95 5.18 20.49
C ALA A 565 -7.95 6.20 19.96
N SER A 566 -8.26 6.18 18.66
CA SER A 566 -9.30 7.06 18.09
C SER A 566 -10.70 6.66 18.58
N ASN A 567 -10.99 5.36 18.72
CA ASN A 567 -12.27 4.93 19.31
C ASN A 567 -12.41 5.40 20.78
N ILE A 568 -11.33 5.30 21.59
CA ILE A 568 -11.33 5.86 22.96
C ILE A 568 -11.40 7.40 22.94
N GLY A 569 -10.71 8.07 22.02
CA GLY A 569 -10.79 9.52 21.86
C GLY A 569 -12.21 10.00 21.54
N GLY A 570 -12.95 9.21 20.75
CA GLY A 570 -14.34 9.48 20.40
C GLY A 570 -15.31 9.53 21.59
N MET A 571 -15.03 8.83 22.70
CA MET A 571 -15.87 8.89 23.91
C MET A 571 -15.48 10.05 24.86
N LEU A 572 -14.29 10.65 24.69
CA LEU A 572 -13.78 11.70 25.58
C LEU A 572 -14.54 13.03 25.48
N SER A 573 -15.31 13.25 24.42
CA SER A 573 -16.05 14.48 24.20
C SER A 573 -17.51 14.18 23.87
N PRO A 574 -18.48 14.90 24.46
CA PRO A 574 -19.90 14.67 24.22
C PRO A 574 -20.31 14.88 22.74
N ILE A 575 -19.54 15.67 21.99
CA ILE A 575 -19.81 16.00 20.58
C ILE A 575 -18.95 15.20 19.59
N ALA A 576 -17.93 14.48 20.06
CA ALA A 576 -16.96 13.82 19.18
C ALA A 576 -17.53 12.62 18.41
N SER A 577 -18.56 11.97 18.95
CA SER A 577 -19.14 10.79 18.32
C SER A 577 -20.67 10.86 18.33
N PRO A 578 -21.34 10.42 17.25
CA PRO A 578 -22.80 10.48 17.15
C PRO A 578 -23.52 9.77 18.31
N GLN A 579 -23.00 8.64 18.78
CA GLN A 579 -23.58 7.91 19.91
C GLN A 579 -23.60 8.72 21.21
N ASN A 580 -22.64 9.63 21.42
CA ASN A 580 -22.61 10.48 22.61
C ASN A 580 -23.70 11.55 22.54
N VAL A 581 -23.94 12.11 21.35
CA VAL A 581 -25.03 13.07 21.11
C VAL A 581 -26.39 12.41 21.30
N VAL A 582 -26.57 11.18 20.81
CA VAL A 582 -27.78 10.38 21.04
C VAL A 582 -28.01 10.18 22.54
N ALA A 583 -26.95 9.84 23.29
CA ALA A 583 -27.04 9.66 24.74
C ALA A 583 -27.48 10.93 25.47
N LEU A 584 -26.91 12.10 25.10
CA LEU A 584 -27.30 13.40 25.65
C LEU A 584 -28.78 13.75 25.39
N GLY A 585 -29.32 13.30 24.26
CA GLY A 585 -30.73 13.52 23.92
C GLY A 585 -31.71 12.65 24.71
N ILE A 586 -31.23 11.55 25.31
CA ILE A 586 -32.05 10.59 26.08
C ILE A 586 -31.96 10.84 27.59
N MET A 587 -30.82 11.31 28.10
CA MET A 587 -30.61 11.53 29.53
C MET A 587 -31.43 12.71 30.07
N GLU A 588 -32.11 12.51 31.21
CA GLU A 588 -32.87 13.55 31.90
C GLU A 588 -32.44 13.63 33.39
N PRO A 589 -31.92 14.78 33.89
CA PRO A 589 -31.39 15.90 33.12
C PRO A 589 -30.11 15.50 32.35
N PRO A 590 -29.80 16.17 31.22
CA PRO A 590 -28.57 15.89 30.48
C PRO A 590 -27.33 16.27 31.32
N PRO A 591 -26.27 15.46 31.29
CA PRO A 591 -25.05 15.75 32.04
C PRO A 591 -24.40 17.03 31.53
N THR A 592 -23.89 17.85 32.44
CA THR A 592 -23.08 19.01 32.07
C THR A 592 -21.80 18.55 31.39
N TRP A 593 -21.22 19.41 30.53
CA TRP A 593 -19.91 19.16 29.91
C TRP A 593 -18.83 18.80 30.94
N GLY A 594 -18.83 19.47 32.09
CA GLY A 594 -17.90 19.18 33.19
C GLY A 594 -18.11 17.81 33.80
N GLN A 595 -19.36 17.39 34.05
CA GLN A 595 -19.67 16.05 34.55
C GLN A 595 -19.27 14.97 33.54
N TRP A 596 -19.56 15.17 32.24
CA TRP A 596 -19.13 14.24 31.20
C TRP A 596 -17.62 14.06 31.21
N LEU A 597 -16.86 15.16 31.13
CA LEU A 597 -15.39 15.15 31.13
C LEU A 597 -14.80 14.53 32.40
N PHE A 598 -15.39 14.81 33.57
CA PHE A 598 -14.96 14.24 34.84
C PHE A 598 -15.02 12.71 34.84
N ILE A 599 -16.02 12.12 34.18
CA ILE A 599 -16.18 10.67 34.07
C ILE A 599 -15.27 10.09 32.98
N VAL A 600 -15.29 10.68 31.77
CA VAL A 600 -14.67 10.05 30.60
C VAL A 600 -13.16 10.24 30.54
N ILE A 601 -12.59 11.32 31.10
CA ILE A 601 -11.14 11.54 31.08
C ILE A 601 -10.40 10.44 31.87
N PRO A 602 -10.75 10.13 33.14
CA PRO A 602 -10.13 9.02 33.87
C PRO A 602 -10.30 7.68 33.15
N VAL A 603 -11.51 7.38 32.66
CA VAL A 603 -11.82 6.15 31.93
C VAL A 603 -10.98 6.03 30.67
N GLY A 604 -10.92 7.09 29.86
CA GLY A 604 -10.18 7.10 28.60
C GLY A 604 -8.67 7.05 28.78
N VAL A 605 -8.11 7.79 29.75
CA VAL A 605 -6.66 7.76 30.05
C VAL A 605 -6.23 6.37 30.50
N VAL A 606 -6.96 5.76 31.45
CA VAL A 606 -6.62 4.41 31.93
C VAL A 606 -6.80 3.38 30.81
N SER A 607 -7.88 3.46 30.03
CA SER A 607 -8.10 2.57 28.89
C SER A 607 -6.98 2.71 27.84
N LEU A 608 -6.57 3.92 27.49
CA LEU A 608 -5.46 4.17 26.56
C LEU A 608 -4.14 3.58 27.07
N LEU A 609 -3.83 3.73 28.36
CA LEU A 609 -2.62 3.17 28.96
C LEU A 609 -2.65 1.64 28.96
N LEU A 610 -3.78 1.02 29.28
CA LEU A 610 -3.94 -0.44 29.25
C LEU A 610 -3.83 -0.99 27.83
N ILE A 611 -4.44 -0.32 26.85
CA ILE A 611 -4.33 -0.69 25.43
C ILE A 611 -2.88 -0.54 24.97
N TRP A 612 -2.19 0.53 25.37
CA TRP A 612 -0.78 0.72 25.05
C TRP A 612 0.09 -0.43 25.62
N ILE A 613 -0.10 -0.80 26.88
CA ILE A 613 0.61 -1.95 27.50
C ILE A 613 0.31 -3.25 26.75
N LEU A 614 -0.97 -3.50 26.41
CA LEU A 614 -1.38 -4.67 25.63
C LEU A 614 -0.66 -4.73 24.29
N LEU A 615 -0.60 -3.61 23.55
CA LEU A 615 0.07 -3.55 22.26
C LEU A 615 1.59 -3.75 22.39
N LEU A 616 2.21 -3.24 23.45
CA LEU A 616 3.63 -3.48 23.73
C LEU A 616 3.92 -4.96 24.01
N VAL A 617 3.11 -5.61 24.85
CA VAL A 617 3.27 -7.03 25.19
C VAL A 617 3.00 -7.92 23.98
N SER A 618 1.98 -7.56 23.19
CA SER A 618 1.48 -8.37 22.10
C SER A 618 2.31 -8.27 20.82
N PHE A 619 2.68 -7.05 20.38
CA PHE A 619 3.45 -6.85 19.16
C PHE A 619 4.96 -6.75 19.41
N ARG A 620 5.40 -6.43 20.63
CA ARG A 620 6.83 -6.25 20.99
C ARG A 620 7.58 -5.36 19.99
N PRO A 621 7.15 -4.09 19.81
CA PRO A 621 7.64 -3.21 18.74
C PRO A 621 9.14 -2.86 18.86
N GLY A 622 9.79 -3.14 19.98
CA GLY A 622 11.21 -2.84 20.21
C GLY A 622 12.22 -3.85 19.65
N LYS A 623 11.79 -4.99 19.09
CA LYS A 623 12.73 -5.97 18.51
C LYS A 623 13.12 -5.56 17.09
N GLY A 624 14.41 -5.27 16.87
CA GLY A 624 14.99 -5.13 15.52
C GLY A 624 14.64 -3.86 14.76
N THR A 625 14.05 -2.85 15.40
CA THR A 625 13.76 -1.55 14.76
C THR A 625 14.35 -0.42 15.57
N THR A 626 15.28 0.32 14.97
CA THR A 626 15.72 1.63 15.48
C THR A 626 15.05 2.67 14.60
N ILE A 627 14.21 3.51 15.22
CA ILE A 627 13.57 4.61 14.49
C ILE A 627 14.65 5.67 14.32
N VAL A 628 15.14 5.83 13.09
CA VAL A 628 16.09 6.88 12.76
C VAL A 628 15.38 8.21 13.00
N PRO A 629 15.91 9.09 13.88
CA PRO A 629 15.29 10.39 14.13
C PRO A 629 15.35 11.20 12.85
N ILE A 630 14.19 11.48 12.27
CA ILE A 630 14.11 12.30 11.06
C ILE A 630 14.37 13.75 11.48
N ARG A 631 15.43 14.37 10.93
CA ARG A 631 15.75 15.77 11.18
C ARG A 631 14.61 16.64 10.66
N SER A 632 14.11 17.57 11.49
CA SER A 632 13.02 18.47 11.10
C SER A 632 13.44 19.32 9.90
N VAL A 633 12.69 19.26 8.80
CA VAL A 633 12.90 20.14 7.65
C VAL A 633 12.35 21.52 8.01
N ARG A 634 13.24 22.45 8.37
CA ARG A 634 12.92 23.86 8.66
C ARG A 634 13.00 24.69 7.38
N GLU A 635 12.07 24.45 6.48
CA GLU A 635 11.87 25.29 5.29
C GLU A 635 10.68 26.23 5.51
N ARG A 636 10.70 27.40 4.85
CA ARG A 636 9.59 28.36 4.92
C ARG A 636 8.35 27.77 4.24
N PHE A 637 7.16 28.18 4.69
CA PHE A 637 5.90 27.79 4.06
C PHE A 637 5.75 28.51 2.72
N THR A 638 5.48 27.77 1.64
CA THR A 638 5.10 28.37 0.36
C THR A 638 3.69 28.96 0.43
N GLY A 639 3.36 29.93 -0.43
CA GLY A 639 2.02 30.53 -0.47
C GLY A 639 0.91 29.49 -0.68
N LEU A 640 1.16 28.49 -1.52
CA LEU A 640 0.26 27.34 -1.72
C LEU A 640 0.08 26.50 -0.44
N GLN A 641 1.16 26.24 0.31
CA GLN A 641 1.07 25.50 1.58
C GLN A 641 0.29 26.29 2.64
N TRP A 642 0.41 27.62 2.66
CA TRP A 642 -0.39 28.49 3.52
C TRP A 642 -1.87 28.40 3.16
N PHE A 643 -2.21 28.52 1.87
CA PHE A 643 -3.59 28.39 1.41
C PHE A 643 -4.21 27.05 1.83
N VAL A 644 -3.53 25.93 1.55
CA VAL A 644 -4.01 24.59 1.93
C VAL A 644 -4.14 24.45 3.44
N SER A 645 -3.18 24.96 4.21
CA SER A 645 -3.24 24.92 5.68
C SER A 645 -4.41 25.73 6.23
N VAL A 646 -4.67 26.93 5.69
CA VAL A 646 -5.80 27.79 6.10
C VAL A 646 -7.12 27.10 5.79
N VAL A 647 -7.29 26.51 4.59
CA VAL A 647 -8.51 25.78 4.23
C VAL A 647 -8.73 24.57 5.15
N CYS A 648 -7.67 23.81 5.45
CA CYS A 648 -7.75 22.67 6.36
C CYS A 648 -8.13 23.11 7.79
N VAL A 649 -7.47 24.15 8.34
CA VAL A 649 -7.77 24.66 9.68
C VAL A 649 -9.16 25.27 9.75
N ALA A 650 -9.59 26.00 8.71
CA ALA A 650 -10.94 26.54 8.62
C ALA A 650 -12.00 25.42 8.57
N THR A 651 -11.75 24.34 7.81
CA THR A 651 -12.63 23.18 7.74
C THR A 651 -12.74 22.50 9.10
N ILE A 652 -11.61 22.30 9.80
CA ILE A 652 -11.59 21.74 11.16
C ILE A 652 -12.34 22.67 12.14
N GLY A 653 -12.14 23.98 12.04
CA GLY A 653 -12.87 24.96 12.84
C GLY A 653 -14.39 24.90 12.61
N LEU A 654 -14.82 24.75 11.36
CA LEU A 654 -16.23 24.55 11.00
C LEU A 654 -16.77 23.21 11.54
N TRP A 655 -15.99 22.13 11.53
CA TRP A 655 -16.37 20.86 12.17
C TRP A 655 -16.56 21.03 13.67
N CYS A 656 -15.66 21.74 14.36
CA CYS A 656 -15.82 22.00 15.78
C CYS A 656 -17.04 22.90 16.09
N ALA A 657 -17.37 23.83 15.18
CA ALA A 657 -18.53 24.72 15.31
C ALA A 657 -19.84 24.12 14.75
N SER A 658 -19.85 22.86 14.28
CA SER A 658 -20.96 22.32 13.49
C SER A 658 -22.30 22.37 14.22
N HIS A 659 -22.31 22.15 15.54
CA HIS A 659 -23.53 22.20 16.36
C HIS A 659 -24.11 23.61 16.47
N THR A 660 -23.28 24.65 16.44
CA THR A 660 -23.78 26.06 16.46
C THR A 660 -24.29 26.52 15.11
N LEU A 661 -23.82 25.89 14.03
CA LEU A 661 -24.11 26.26 12.64
C LEU A 661 -25.05 25.27 11.95
N GLU A 662 -25.71 24.39 12.70
CA GLU A 662 -26.63 23.38 12.17
C GLU A 662 -27.79 24.01 11.38
N SER A 663 -28.25 25.20 11.79
CA SER A 663 -29.28 25.96 11.06
C SER A 663 -28.88 26.40 9.66
N THR A 664 -27.57 26.54 9.40
CA THR A 664 -27.05 27.05 8.13
C THR A 664 -26.47 25.94 7.25
N PHE A 665 -25.64 25.07 7.83
CA PHE A 665 -24.94 24.00 7.09
C PHE A 665 -25.58 22.62 7.25
N GLY A 666 -26.54 22.44 8.17
CA GLY A 666 -27.11 21.15 8.51
C GLY A 666 -26.08 20.22 9.15
N HIS A 667 -25.98 18.99 8.65
CA HIS A 667 -25.06 17.98 9.17
C HIS A 667 -23.59 18.23 8.80
N MET A 668 -22.67 17.80 9.67
CA MET A 668 -21.20 17.87 9.50
C MET A 668 -20.68 17.30 8.16
N GLY A 669 -21.41 16.37 7.54
CA GLY A 669 -21.05 15.81 6.24
C GLY A 669 -21.12 16.82 5.09
N VAL A 670 -21.95 17.86 5.20
CA VAL A 670 -22.02 18.93 4.19
C VAL A 670 -20.77 19.80 4.23
N ILE A 671 -20.28 20.11 5.43
CA ILE A 671 -19.02 20.85 5.63
C ILE A 671 -17.84 20.11 4.96
N ALA A 672 -17.86 18.78 4.97
CA ALA A 672 -16.82 17.95 4.34
C ALA A 672 -16.74 18.12 2.81
N VAL A 673 -17.77 18.69 2.16
CA VAL A 673 -17.78 19.02 0.73
C VAL A 673 -16.95 20.25 0.42
N LEU A 674 -16.80 21.18 1.37
CA LEU A 674 -16.08 22.43 1.19
C LEU A 674 -14.61 22.22 0.75
N PRO A 675 -13.77 21.42 1.45
CA PRO A 675 -12.41 21.16 0.97
C PRO A 675 -12.38 20.40 -0.36
N MET A 676 -13.40 19.59 -0.69
CA MET A 676 -13.48 18.94 -2.00
C MET A 676 -13.66 19.97 -3.11
N VAL A 677 -14.65 20.85 -2.98
CA VAL A 677 -14.91 21.87 -3.99
C VAL A 677 -13.72 22.83 -4.10
N ILE A 678 -13.11 23.23 -2.98
CA ILE A 678 -11.97 24.13 -3.01
C ILE A 678 -10.74 23.46 -3.63
N PHE A 679 -10.33 22.27 -3.18
CA PHE A 679 -9.08 21.66 -3.65
C PHE A 679 -9.17 21.09 -5.06
N PHE A 680 -10.32 20.52 -5.47
CA PHE A 680 -10.52 20.10 -6.85
C PHE A 680 -10.85 21.29 -7.77
N GLY A 681 -11.60 22.28 -7.28
CA GLY A 681 -11.96 23.47 -8.07
C GLY A 681 -10.79 24.40 -8.34
N THR A 682 -9.81 24.49 -7.43
CA THR A 682 -8.56 25.23 -7.64
C THR A 682 -7.49 24.46 -8.42
N GLY A 683 -7.75 23.19 -8.79
CA GLY A 683 -6.80 22.35 -9.51
C GLY A 683 -5.64 21.79 -8.66
N ILE A 684 -5.63 22.04 -7.35
CA ILE A 684 -4.63 21.48 -6.43
C ILE A 684 -4.71 19.95 -6.45
N LEU A 685 -5.92 19.40 -6.40
CA LEU A 685 -6.19 17.98 -6.60
C LEU A 685 -6.73 17.73 -8.01
N THR A 686 -6.23 16.67 -8.65
CA THR A 686 -6.62 16.30 -10.02
C THR A 686 -7.59 15.12 -10.03
N LYS A 687 -8.19 14.83 -11.19
CA LYS A 687 -9.03 13.63 -11.39
C LYS A 687 -8.32 12.33 -10.97
N GLU A 688 -7.00 12.26 -11.12
CA GLU A 688 -6.22 11.09 -10.70
C GLU A 688 -6.23 10.93 -9.19
N ASP A 689 -6.10 12.03 -8.43
CA ASP A 689 -6.19 12.01 -6.97
C ASP A 689 -7.55 11.49 -6.49
N PHE A 690 -8.64 11.89 -7.15
CA PHE A 690 -9.99 11.39 -6.86
C PHE A 690 -10.15 9.89 -7.15
N ASN A 691 -9.65 9.43 -8.30
CA ASN A 691 -9.66 8.00 -8.64
C ASN A 691 -8.79 7.17 -7.68
N ASN A 692 -7.78 7.81 -7.08
CA ASN A 692 -6.86 7.23 -6.12
C ASN A 692 -7.39 7.21 -4.68
N PHE A 693 -8.60 7.72 -4.43
CA PHE A 693 -9.25 7.59 -3.14
C PHE A 693 -9.48 6.11 -2.79
N PRO A 694 -9.44 5.76 -1.48
CA PRO A 694 -9.65 4.39 -1.04
C PRO A 694 -11.13 4.02 -1.08
N TRP A 695 -11.68 3.85 -2.29
CA TRP A 695 -13.09 3.51 -2.54
C TRP A 695 -13.53 2.21 -1.84
N THR A 696 -12.61 1.29 -1.60
CA THR A 696 -12.85 0.07 -0.82
C THR A 696 -13.29 0.37 0.61
N ILE A 697 -12.74 1.41 1.26
CA ILE A 697 -13.14 1.86 2.60
C ILE A 697 -14.54 2.47 2.55
N ILE A 698 -14.84 3.26 1.52
CA ILE A 698 -16.15 3.90 1.35
C ILE A 698 -17.25 2.85 1.18
N ILE A 699 -17.00 1.85 0.34
CA ILE A 699 -17.94 0.74 0.11
C ILE A 699 -18.09 -0.13 1.37
N LEU A 700 -17.00 -0.39 2.10
CA LEU A 700 -17.04 -1.09 3.39
C LEU A 700 -17.91 -0.34 4.41
N ALA A 701 -17.72 0.98 4.52
CA ALA A 701 -18.50 1.84 5.39
C ALA A 701 -19.98 1.88 4.99
N ALA A 702 -20.29 2.05 3.70
CA ALA A 702 -21.66 2.06 3.19
C ALA A 702 -22.39 0.72 3.42
N GLY A 703 -21.69 -0.41 3.22
CA GLY A 703 -22.22 -1.74 3.56
C GLY A 703 -22.47 -1.91 5.06
N GLY A 704 -21.54 -1.47 5.91
CA GLY A 704 -21.74 -1.49 7.38
C GLY A 704 -22.92 -0.65 7.86
N LEU A 705 -23.11 0.54 7.29
CA LEU A 705 -24.23 1.42 7.59
C LEU A 705 -25.57 0.83 7.13
N SER A 706 -25.63 0.29 5.91
CA SER A 706 -26.82 -0.39 5.40
C SER A 706 -27.19 -1.62 6.23
N LEU A 707 -26.21 -2.42 6.66
CA LEU A 707 -26.45 -3.54 7.59
C LEU A 707 -27.07 -3.04 8.90
N GLY A 708 -26.49 -1.99 9.49
CA GLY A 708 -27.01 -1.39 10.71
C GLY A 708 -28.47 -0.92 10.54
N LYS A 709 -28.77 -0.19 9.47
CA LYS A 709 -30.12 0.28 9.15
C LYS A 709 -31.11 -0.85 8.87
N ALA A 710 -30.66 -1.95 8.27
CA ALA A 710 -31.49 -3.15 8.07
C ALA A 710 -31.79 -3.86 9.40
N VAL A 711 -30.82 -3.93 10.32
CA VAL A 711 -31.01 -4.53 11.64
C VAL A 711 -31.94 -3.69 12.51
N GLU A 712 -31.74 -2.37 12.55
CA GLU A 712 -32.63 -1.39 13.19
C GLU A 712 -34.05 -1.53 12.63
N SER A 713 -34.18 -1.44 11.31
CA SER A 713 -35.47 -1.57 10.65
C SER A 713 -36.10 -2.91 10.93
N SER A 714 -35.43 -4.07 10.90
CA SER A 714 -36.08 -5.38 11.10
C SER A 714 -36.84 -5.56 12.42
N GLY A 715 -36.50 -4.77 13.45
CA GLY A 715 -37.02 -4.93 14.81
C GLY A 715 -36.41 -6.09 15.59
N LEU A 716 -35.40 -6.78 15.03
CA LEU A 716 -34.66 -7.86 15.69
C LEU A 716 -34.14 -7.40 17.06
N LEU A 717 -33.48 -6.25 17.09
CA LEU A 717 -32.88 -5.73 18.31
C LEU A 717 -33.92 -5.28 19.34
N HIS A 718 -35.08 -4.75 18.92
CA HIS A 718 -36.18 -4.42 19.83
C HIS A 718 -36.78 -5.68 20.49
N THR A 719 -36.95 -6.77 19.74
CA THR A 719 -37.41 -8.05 20.31
C THR A 719 -36.38 -8.63 21.29
N ALA A 720 -35.09 -8.62 20.94
CA ALA A 720 -34.02 -9.10 21.81
C ALA A 720 -33.94 -8.28 23.10
N ALA A 721 -33.99 -6.97 22.96
CA ALA A 721 -34.04 -5.99 24.04
C ALA A 721 -35.21 -6.21 25.01
N GLY A 722 -36.44 -6.40 24.49
CA GLY A 722 -37.63 -6.65 25.30
C GLY A 722 -37.55 -7.97 26.08
N LYS A 723 -37.02 -9.04 25.47
CA LYS A 723 -36.79 -10.31 26.17
C LYS A 723 -35.79 -10.17 27.32
N ILE A 724 -34.68 -9.47 27.09
CA ILE A 724 -33.66 -9.22 28.12
C ILE A 724 -34.25 -8.37 29.25
N THR A 725 -35.03 -7.34 28.92
CA THR A 725 -35.68 -6.47 29.92
C THR A 725 -36.61 -7.26 30.85
N ALA A 726 -37.41 -8.19 30.30
CA ALA A 726 -38.32 -9.02 31.08
C ALA A 726 -37.59 -9.90 32.12
N GLU A 727 -36.38 -10.36 31.82
CA GLU A 727 -35.58 -11.19 32.74
C GLU A 727 -34.80 -10.37 33.79
N VAL A 728 -34.62 -9.07 33.55
CA VAL A 728 -33.70 -8.22 34.33
C VAL A 728 -34.41 -7.43 35.45
N HIS A 729 -35.74 -7.40 35.49
CA HIS A 729 -36.54 -6.58 36.43
C HIS A 729 -36.24 -6.77 37.94
N ASN A 730 -35.66 -7.91 38.36
CA ASN A 730 -35.37 -8.21 39.78
C ASN A 730 -33.86 -8.24 40.12
N LEU A 731 -33.00 -7.74 39.22
CA LEU A 731 -31.54 -7.78 39.40
C LEU A 731 -30.98 -6.46 39.97
N ASP A 732 -29.91 -6.57 40.74
CA ASP A 732 -29.19 -5.41 41.29
C ASP A 732 -28.60 -4.52 40.18
N LEU A 733 -28.53 -3.21 40.41
CA LEU A 733 -28.10 -2.19 39.44
C LEU A 733 -26.75 -2.54 38.81
N TYR A 734 -25.80 -3.03 39.60
CA TYR A 734 -24.47 -3.38 39.09
C TYR A 734 -24.50 -4.61 38.17
N VAL A 735 -25.37 -5.59 38.45
CA VAL A 735 -25.57 -6.77 37.60
C VAL A 735 -26.22 -6.35 36.28
N VAL A 736 -27.21 -5.48 36.34
CA VAL A 736 -27.88 -4.95 35.13
C VAL A 736 -26.90 -4.15 34.28
N LEU A 737 -26.06 -3.32 34.91
CA LEU A 737 -24.99 -2.60 34.24
C LEU A 737 -24.03 -3.56 33.53
N LEU A 738 -23.60 -4.64 34.18
CA LEU A 738 -22.71 -5.65 33.58
C LEU A 738 -23.35 -6.32 32.36
N ILE A 739 -24.63 -6.70 32.46
CA ILE A 739 -25.38 -7.34 31.37
C ILE A 739 -25.48 -6.39 30.17
N PHE A 740 -25.94 -5.15 30.38
CA PHE A 740 -26.07 -4.19 29.28
C PHE A 740 -24.73 -3.74 28.71
N SER A 741 -23.69 -3.61 29.54
CA SER A 741 -22.34 -3.30 29.07
C SER A 741 -21.77 -4.40 28.19
N GLY A 742 -21.93 -5.67 28.60
CA GLY A 742 -21.52 -6.83 27.82
C GLY A 742 -22.34 -6.97 26.53
N LEU A 743 -23.66 -6.76 26.61
CA LEU A 743 -24.56 -6.78 25.46
C LEU A 743 -24.18 -5.69 24.44
N ALA A 744 -23.97 -4.46 24.91
CA ALA A 744 -23.55 -3.34 24.07
C ALA A 744 -22.21 -3.60 23.40
N LEU A 745 -21.25 -4.18 24.14
CA LEU A 745 -19.95 -4.56 23.62
C LEU A 745 -20.07 -5.58 22.47
N VAL A 746 -20.89 -6.61 22.64
CA VAL A 746 -21.10 -7.64 21.62
C VAL A 746 -21.83 -7.05 20.41
N ILE A 747 -22.95 -6.37 20.61
CA ILE A 747 -23.77 -5.81 19.52
C ILE A 747 -22.97 -4.78 18.72
N ALA A 748 -22.28 -3.85 19.39
CA ALA A 748 -21.47 -2.82 18.72
C ALA A 748 -20.17 -3.37 18.10
N THR A 749 -19.80 -4.63 18.37
CA THR A 749 -18.69 -5.28 17.66
C THR A 749 -19.10 -5.75 16.26
N PHE A 750 -20.34 -6.23 16.11
CA PHE A 750 -20.85 -6.75 14.83
C PHE A 750 -21.59 -5.69 14.00
N ILE A 751 -22.12 -4.66 14.65
CA ILE A 751 -22.86 -3.54 14.04
C ILE A 751 -22.07 -2.24 14.27
N SER A 752 -22.42 -1.17 13.56
CA SER A 752 -21.85 0.17 13.81
C SER A 752 -22.20 0.68 15.22
N HIS A 753 -21.22 1.29 15.90
CA HIS A 753 -21.35 1.90 17.23
C HIS A 753 -22.58 2.81 17.37
N THR A 754 -22.84 3.65 16.36
CA THR A 754 -23.96 4.61 16.38
C THR A 754 -25.31 3.91 16.29
N VAL A 755 -25.43 2.89 15.46
CA VAL A 755 -26.68 2.13 15.31
C VAL A 755 -26.97 1.33 16.57
N ALA A 756 -25.94 0.73 17.18
CA ALA A 756 -26.10 0.05 18.46
C ALA A 756 -26.61 1.01 19.54
N ALA A 757 -26.07 2.24 19.60
CA ALA A 757 -26.50 3.25 20.55
C ALA A 757 -27.96 3.71 20.33
N LEU A 758 -28.39 3.96 19.09
CA LEU A 758 -29.78 4.36 18.80
C LEU A 758 -30.82 3.35 19.31
N ILE A 759 -30.45 2.08 19.41
CA ILE A 759 -31.36 1.01 19.77
C ILE A 759 -31.25 0.67 21.26
N LEU A 760 -30.04 0.58 21.78
CA LEU A 760 -29.81 0.17 23.16
C LEU A 760 -30.07 1.29 24.15
N LEU A 761 -29.74 2.54 23.82
CA LEU A 761 -29.83 3.64 24.79
C LEU A 761 -31.27 3.95 25.24
N PRO A 762 -32.29 4.03 24.37
CA PRO A 762 -33.67 4.26 24.81
C PRO A 762 -34.19 3.13 25.70
N LEU A 763 -33.89 1.89 25.33
CA LEU A 763 -34.25 0.72 26.14
C LEU A 763 -33.60 0.78 27.52
N VAL A 764 -32.28 1.00 27.55
CA VAL A 764 -31.51 1.04 28.81
C VAL A 764 -31.99 2.18 29.71
N TYR A 765 -32.41 3.30 29.13
CA TYR A 765 -33.05 4.39 29.84
C TYR A 765 -34.36 3.95 30.50
N ASP A 766 -35.27 3.33 29.75
CA ASP A 766 -36.56 2.87 30.27
C ASP A 766 -36.39 1.81 31.36
N VAL A 767 -35.44 0.88 31.18
CA VAL A 767 -35.10 -0.12 32.20
C VAL A 767 -34.55 0.55 33.45
N GLY A 768 -33.61 1.48 33.30
CA GLY A 768 -33.03 2.20 34.43
C GLY A 768 -34.05 3.07 35.18
N LYS A 769 -35.09 3.56 34.50
CA LYS A 769 -36.20 4.30 35.09
C LYS A 769 -37.20 3.40 35.81
N ALA A 770 -37.38 2.16 35.33
CA ALA A 770 -38.29 1.18 35.91
C ALA A 770 -37.72 0.42 37.13
N MET A 771 -36.45 0.65 37.48
CA MET A 771 -35.81 0.07 38.66
C MET A 771 -36.33 0.65 39.97
N GLU A 772 -36.22 -0.13 41.07
CA GLU A 772 -36.57 0.33 42.43
C GLU A 772 -35.79 1.59 42.83
N GLN A 773 -34.51 1.67 42.45
CA GLN A 773 -33.69 2.87 42.54
C GLN A 773 -33.35 3.37 41.13
N PRO A 774 -33.98 4.46 40.66
CA PRO A 774 -33.84 4.88 39.27
C PRO A 774 -32.44 5.47 39.02
N HIS A 775 -31.66 4.80 38.16
CA HIS A 775 -30.35 5.27 37.68
C HIS A 775 -30.23 5.19 36.14
N PRO A 776 -31.16 5.80 35.39
CA PRO A 776 -31.17 5.69 33.93
C PRO A 776 -29.95 6.34 33.28
N ASN A 777 -29.52 7.50 33.76
CA ASN A 777 -28.40 8.24 33.17
C ASN A 777 -27.08 7.49 33.30
N LEU A 778 -26.85 6.83 34.44
CA LEU A 778 -25.69 5.98 34.69
C LEU A 778 -25.62 4.81 33.71
N LEU A 779 -26.73 4.11 33.49
CA LEU A 779 -26.79 2.97 32.57
C LEU A 779 -26.63 3.41 31.10
N VAL A 780 -27.28 4.51 30.70
CA VAL A 780 -27.15 5.09 29.36
C VAL A 780 -25.71 5.54 29.10
N MET A 781 -25.07 6.22 30.06
CA MET A 781 -23.69 6.69 29.93
C MET A 781 -22.75 5.50 29.77
N THR A 782 -22.87 4.50 30.63
CA THR A 782 -22.07 3.27 30.57
C THR A 782 -22.21 2.57 29.23
N THR A 783 -23.46 2.38 28.77
CA THR A 783 -23.77 1.75 27.48
C THR A 783 -23.16 2.53 26.31
N THR A 784 -23.20 3.87 26.37
CA THR A 784 -22.62 4.75 25.34
C THR A 784 -21.11 4.61 25.24
N LEU A 785 -20.41 4.57 26.38
CA LEU A 785 -18.97 4.33 26.43
C LEU A 785 -18.64 2.93 25.89
N MET A 786 -19.46 1.93 26.21
CA MET A 786 -19.28 0.57 25.72
C MET A 786 -19.51 0.42 24.22
N CYS A 787 -20.48 1.14 23.64
CA CYS A 787 -20.65 1.18 22.19
C CYS A 787 -19.37 1.68 21.49
N SER A 788 -18.71 2.71 22.05
CA SER A 788 -17.45 3.24 21.51
C SER A 788 -16.25 2.30 21.78
N ALA A 789 -16.28 1.54 22.86
CA ALA A 789 -15.24 0.58 23.25
C ALA A 789 -15.29 -0.76 22.49
N ALA A 790 -16.29 -0.97 21.62
CA ALA A 790 -16.43 -2.18 20.84
C ALA A 790 -15.48 -2.20 19.62
N MET A 791 -14.28 -2.74 19.81
CA MET A 791 -13.20 -2.66 18.82
C MET A 791 -12.74 -4.03 18.29
N GLY A 792 -13.57 -5.07 18.43
CA GLY A 792 -13.21 -6.46 18.15
C GLY A 792 -13.06 -6.82 16.67
N LEU A 793 -13.81 -6.15 15.79
CA LEU A 793 -13.80 -6.41 14.34
C LEU A 793 -13.48 -5.15 13.55
N PRO A 794 -12.90 -5.26 12.34
CA PRO A 794 -12.61 -4.08 11.52
C PRO A 794 -13.85 -3.27 11.14
N THR A 795 -15.02 -3.90 11.10
CA THR A 795 -16.28 -3.27 10.70
C THR A 795 -17.07 -2.64 11.84
N SER A 796 -16.62 -2.81 13.09
CA SER A 796 -17.27 -2.24 14.28
C SER A 796 -17.30 -0.70 14.27
N GLY A 797 -16.21 -0.07 13.82
CA GLY A 797 -16.06 1.38 13.83
C GLY A 797 -15.18 1.91 12.70
N PHE A 798 -15.34 3.19 12.38
CA PHE A 798 -14.62 3.87 11.30
C PHE A 798 -13.09 3.88 11.47
N PRO A 799 -12.52 4.07 12.69
CA PRO A 799 -11.08 3.93 12.88
C PRO A 799 -10.57 2.55 12.50
N ASN A 800 -11.33 1.51 12.82
CA ASN A 800 -10.97 0.12 12.56
C ASN A 800 -11.03 -0.20 11.06
N MET A 801 -12.06 0.31 10.36
CA MET A 801 -12.19 0.18 8.90
C MET A 801 -11.05 0.89 8.16
N THR A 802 -10.64 2.06 8.64
CA THR A 802 -9.55 2.81 8.02
C THR A 802 -8.21 2.11 8.22
N ALA A 803 -7.99 1.49 9.38
CA ALA A 803 -6.76 0.82 9.74
C ALA A 803 -6.54 -0.52 9.00
N ILE A 804 -7.58 -1.36 8.85
CA ILE A 804 -7.47 -2.66 8.15
C ILE A 804 -7.13 -2.49 6.66
N MET A 805 -7.51 -1.37 6.06
CA MET A 805 -7.29 -1.06 4.64
C MET A 805 -5.97 -0.31 4.39
N LYS A 806 -5.13 -0.13 5.41
CA LYS A 806 -3.80 0.45 5.20
C LYS A 806 -2.90 -0.60 4.56
N GLU A 807 -2.36 -0.22 3.41
CA GLU A 807 -1.49 -1.03 2.57
C GLU A 807 -0.07 -0.44 2.55
N ASP A 808 0.92 -1.33 2.43
CA ASP A 808 2.31 -0.96 2.25
C ASP A 808 2.60 -0.59 0.78
N ALA A 809 3.80 -0.11 0.49
CA ALA A 809 4.25 0.20 -0.87
C ALA A 809 4.23 -1.02 -1.81
N THR A 810 4.19 -2.24 -1.27
CA THR A 810 4.07 -3.51 -2.00
C THR A 810 2.63 -3.94 -2.28
N GLY A 811 1.62 -3.17 -1.82
CA GLY A 811 0.19 -3.50 -1.96
C GLY A 811 -0.35 -4.49 -0.92
N GLU A 812 0.49 -4.97 0.00
CA GLU A 812 0.02 -5.85 1.08
C GLU A 812 -0.54 -5.06 2.27
N ARG A 813 -1.61 -5.58 2.89
CA ARG A 813 -2.23 -4.95 4.07
C ARG A 813 -1.33 -5.09 5.28
N TYR A 814 -1.13 -4.01 6.03
CA TYR A 814 -0.40 -4.05 7.31
C TYR A 814 -1.12 -4.91 8.35
N LEU A 815 -2.45 -4.90 8.34
CA LEU A 815 -3.28 -5.59 9.33
C LEU A 815 -4.20 -6.61 8.67
N SER A 816 -4.42 -7.73 9.37
CA SER A 816 -5.43 -8.75 9.08
C SER A 816 -6.52 -8.72 10.14
N VAL A 817 -7.70 -9.29 9.83
CA VAL A 817 -8.82 -9.43 10.79
C VAL A 817 -8.37 -10.22 12.01
N LYS A 818 -7.46 -11.18 11.86
CA LYS A 818 -6.86 -11.93 12.97
C LYS A 818 -6.21 -11.00 14.00
N HIS A 819 -5.57 -9.90 13.56
CA HIS A 819 -5.00 -8.91 14.48
C HIS A 819 -6.09 -8.14 15.25
N PHE A 820 -7.22 -7.82 14.63
CA PHE A 820 -8.37 -7.22 15.31
C PHE A 820 -9.03 -8.17 16.30
N ILE A 821 -9.27 -9.42 15.93
CA ILE A 821 -9.83 -10.42 16.85
C ILE A 821 -8.88 -10.63 18.04
N SER A 822 -7.59 -10.78 17.78
CA SER A 822 -6.61 -11.14 18.83
C SER A 822 -6.10 -9.98 19.68
N ARG A 823 -6.30 -8.71 19.30
CA ARG A 823 -5.91 -7.52 20.10
C ARG A 823 -7.07 -6.56 20.36
N GLY A 824 -7.98 -6.40 19.42
CA GLY A 824 -9.19 -5.60 19.55
C GLY A 824 -10.18 -6.16 20.57
N ILE A 825 -10.45 -7.48 20.57
CA ILE A 825 -11.33 -8.08 21.61
C ILE A 825 -10.75 -7.90 23.01
N PRO A 826 -9.47 -8.26 23.28
CA PRO A 826 -8.89 -8.01 24.60
C PRO A 826 -8.86 -6.52 24.97
N SER A 827 -8.62 -5.61 24.03
CA SER A 827 -8.69 -4.15 24.27
C SER A 827 -10.11 -3.69 24.65
N SER A 828 -11.12 -4.29 24.04
CA SER A 828 -12.54 -4.03 24.32
C SER A 828 -12.92 -4.53 25.72
N ILE A 829 -12.44 -5.71 26.11
CA ILE A 829 -12.64 -6.28 27.45
C ILE A 829 -11.92 -5.45 28.52
N LEU A 830 -10.69 -5.00 28.27
CA LEU A 830 -9.98 -4.11 29.19
C LEU A 830 -10.75 -2.79 29.39
N SER A 831 -11.28 -2.23 28.30
CA SER A 831 -12.10 -1.02 28.36
C SER A 831 -13.41 -1.27 29.11
N LEU A 832 -14.05 -2.43 28.94
CA LEU A 832 -15.22 -2.85 29.72
C LEU A 832 -14.90 -2.85 31.22
N VAL A 833 -13.80 -3.47 31.63
CA VAL A 833 -13.39 -3.50 33.04
C VAL A 833 -13.18 -2.09 33.58
N VAL A 834 -12.53 -1.21 32.83
CA VAL A 834 -12.31 0.19 33.25
C VAL A 834 -13.62 0.96 33.36
N VAL A 835 -14.53 0.84 32.39
CA VAL A 835 -15.82 1.52 32.41
C VAL A 835 -16.68 1.04 33.58
N VAL A 836 -16.76 -0.26 33.80
CA VAL A 836 -17.57 -0.86 34.87
C VAL A 836 -16.99 -0.59 36.27
N THR A 837 -15.70 -0.33 36.41
CA THR A 837 -15.06 -0.04 37.70
C THR A 837 -14.88 1.46 37.93
N ILE A 838 -13.94 2.08 37.22
CA ILE A 838 -13.61 3.51 37.34
C ILE A 838 -14.77 4.37 36.83
N GLY A 839 -15.37 4.00 35.71
CA GLY A 839 -16.52 4.72 35.16
C GLY A 839 -17.72 4.67 36.09
N TYR A 840 -18.11 3.50 36.59
CA TYR A 840 -19.17 3.35 37.57
C TYR A 840 -18.91 4.17 38.84
N GLY A 841 -17.70 4.09 39.41
CA GLY A 841 -17.32 4.88 40.57
C GLY A 841 -17.42 6.39 40.32
N ALA A 842 -16.91 6.86 39.18
CA ALA A 842 -16.98 8.27 38.80
C ALA A 842 -18.42 8.75 38.59
N MET A 843 -19.27 7.92 37.96
CA MET A 843 -20.70 8.22 37.75
C MET A 843 -21.46 8.32 39.07
N ARG A 844 -21.19 7.43 40.04
CA ARG A 844 -21.78 7.49 41.38
C ARG A 844 -21.35 8.75 42.13
N VAL A 845 -20.08 9.13 42.02
CA VAL A 845 -19.56 10.37 42.66
C VAL A 845 -20.16 11.62 42.02
N SER A 846 -20.40 11.61 40.71
CA SER A 846 -21.03 12.74 40.01
C SER A 846 -22.54 12.87 40.27
N GLY A 847 -23.15 11.90 40.97
CA GLY A 847 -24.58 11.88 41.28
C GLY A 847 -25.48 11.38 40.14
N MET A 848 -24.97 10.50 39.25
CA MET A 848 -25.75 9.87 38.18
C MET A 848 -26.47 8.59 38.61
#